data_AF-A0A7C6Z8I4-F1
#
_entry.id   AF-A0A7C6Z8I4-F1
#
_cell.length_a   1.000
_cell.length_b   1.000
_cell.length_c   1.000
_cell.angle_alpha   90.00
_cell.angle_beta   90.00
_cell.angle_gamma   90.00
#
_symmetry.space_group_name_H-M   'P 1'
#
loop_
_entity.id
_entity.type
_entity.pdbx_description
1 polymer ?
#
loop_
_entity_poly.entity_id
_entity_poly.type
_entity_poly.pdbx_seq_one_letter_code
_entity_poly.pdbx_strand_id
1 'polypeptide(L)'
;MSFLRNILNEIVSLLSFENPAREEEFVLDTQPKLPGLTSDAPRTGGASPGASAGPDTGQGKAQGREQGTGQVGRRAARRDRAQRLSAVTALGAAPERTARGFLRPKKLSAVSVGADAGRATLRRRARSPLEIHGPDAFHETSEEIPPSVSGATPSPKGQQEGSSEAQGAQGQSGGQGQQEGDKADELKPLAENLQANLGALKEVLHYGLNSDVIVREFEIPTSPPTKAAIVFMEGLASKDIIDLAILQPLMLISNLNKDLRASDVLEIVERRLLPGNQVSRKHNLRGVVEGVIAGTTCLLIEGCATALEVETKSWEHRGVSQPTAEMVVHGPQEAFNETLKNNVALVRRRMRTPDLVSEILKVGTLSRVDCAVLYVEGLTNPKLVAEVKRRINAITADHIQDTGVLEQFIEDRPLVLVPQTLSTERPDRMAAFLAEGHVGLLLDGSPFGLIVPVTFWSLLHAAEDHFLRWPFGTFLRIVRVAALGAALLLPAVYIAVTNFHPEMIPTDLLLAIAATREKVPFPTAVEVIIMEMSFELIREAGIRVPGVIGPTLGIVGALILGQAAVAASIVSPILVIIVALTALGSFAIPNFNMAFAARITRFAYIALAAAFGFYGIAAGVFVQMLIYVSTRSFGVPFMSPVAPFAQSSGDVVLRYPSWSMELRPPFLQTSPRERQPEVARGWTQAGGVDAPSPSPPPVQPSRGARTKAAGTPAPAAEPGPQDKGGTGRA
;
A
#
# COMPACT_ATOMS: atom_id res chain seq x y z
N MET A 1 2.13 -5.50 48.17
CA MET A 1 0.77 -4.97 48.44
C MET A 1 0.57 -3.60 47.81
N SER A 2 0.98 -2.48 48.43
CA SER A 2 0.73 -1.11 47.93
C SER A 2 1.16 -0.88 46.49
N PHE A 3 2.39 -1.28 46.11
CA PHE A 3 2.90 -1.16 44.74
C PHE A 3 2.02 -1.92 43.70
N LEU A 4 1.63 -3.16 44.00
CA LEU A 4 0.71 -3.94 43.17
C LEU A 4 -0.69 -3.30 43.09
N ARG A 5 -1.17 -2.67 44.17
CA ARG A 5 -2.43 -1.92 44.18
C ARG A 5 -2.33 -0.63 43.36
N ASN A 6 -1.19 0.05 43.35
CA ASN A 6 -0.97 1.22 42.50
C ASN A 6 -0.90 0.81 41.02
N ILE A 7 -0.21 -0.29 40.69
CA ILE A 7 -0.21 -0.85 39.32
C ILE A 7 -1.60 -1.31 38.91
N LEU A 8 -2.37 -1.97 39.79
CA LEU A 8 -3.77 -2.28 39.50
C LEU A 8 -4.61 -1.01 39.29
N ASN A 9 -4.39 0.03 40.10
CA ASN A 9 -5.11 1.30 39.97
C ASN A 9 -4.71 2.08 38.70
N GLU A 10 -3.47 2.01 38.24
CA GLU A 10 -3.06 2.57 36.93
C GLU A 10 -3.61 1.75 35.77
N ILE A 11 -3.54 0.41 35.82
CA ILE A 11 -4.14 -0.47 34.80
C ILE A 11 -5.66 -0.24 34.75
N VAL A 12 -6.34 -0.15 35.90
CA VAL A 12 -7.76 0.22 35.97
C VAL A 12 -7.96 1.65 35.48
N SER A 13 -7.13 2.63 35.81
CA SER A 13 -7.28 3.99 35.28
C SER A 13 -7.04 4.09 33.75
N LEU A 14 -6.23 3.21 33.18
CA LEU A 14 -5.97 3.11 31.73
C LEU A 14 -7.09 2.36 31.00
N LEU A 15 -7.77 1.42 31.68
CA LEU A 15 -8.93 0.70 31.17
C LEU A 15 -10.25 1.47 31.38
N SER A 16 -10.36 2.26 32.44
CA SER A 16 -11.56 3.00 32.87
C SER A 16 -11.53 4.48 32.50
N PHE A 17 -10.60 4.92 31.64
CA PHE A 17 -10.72 6.21 30.94
C PHE A 17 -11.71 6.13 29.75
N GLU A 18 -12.75 5.32 29.89
CA GLU A 18 -13.90 5.30 28.99
C GLU A 18 -14.78 6.50 29.30
N ASN A 19 -14.93 7.38 28.32
CA ASN A 19 -15.77 8.57 28.42
C ASN A 19 -17.24 8.12 28.64
N PRO A 20 -17.90 8.47 29.76
CA PRO A 20 -19.20 7.91 30.17
C PRO A 20 -20.41 8.38 29.34
N ALA A 21 -20.16 8.91 28.14
CA ALA A 21 -21.15 9.29 27.13
C ALA A 21 -21.25 8.27 25.97
N ARG A 22 -20.86 7.00 26.21
CA ARG A 22 -20.78 5.93 25.18
C ARG A 22 -21.43 4.61 25.60
N GLU A 23 -22.60 4.66 26.24
CA GLU A 23 -23.55 3.54 26.27
C GLU A 23 -24.57 3.62 25.12
N GLU A 24 -24.07 3.66 23.88
CA GLU A 24 -24.81 3.12 22.74
C GLU A 24 -23.99 1.97 22.15
N GLU A 25 -24.63 0.81 22.00
CA GLU A 25 -23.99 -0.49 21.84
C GLU A 25 -23.48 -0.72 20.40
N PHE A 26 -22.36 -0.09 20.03
CA PHE A 26 -21.67 -0.39 18.77
C PHE A 26 -20.88 -1.70 18.84
N VAL A 27 -21.60 -2.80 19.11
CA VAL A 27 -21.14 -4.14 18.77
C VAL A 27 -21.43 -4.35 17.28
N LEU A 28 -20.43 -4.85 16.54
CA LEU A 28 -20.60 -5.31 15.16
C LEU A 28 -21.32 -6.66 15.16
N ASP A 29 -22.58 -6.65 15.62
CA ASP A 29 -23.32 -7.86 15.98
C ASP A 29 -23.70 -8.71 14.75
N THR A 30 -23.89 -10.00 14.99
CA THR A 30 -24.10 -11.02 13.95
C THR A 30 -25.57 -11.45 13.87
N GLN A 31 -26.11 -11.42 12.65
CA GLN A 31 -27.47 -11.79 12.23
C GLN A 31 -28.55 -10.70 12.39
N PRO A 32 -29.33 -10.39 11.34
CA PRO A 32 -30.53 -9.57 11.44
C PRO A 32 -31.75 -10.38 11.88
N LYS A 33 -32.62 -9.79 12.70
CA LYS A 33 -34.02 -10.24 12.87
C LYS A 33 -34.98 -9.16 12.35
N LEU A 34 -35.94 -9.59 11.55
CA LEU A 34 -37.00 -8.72 11.02
C LEU A 34 -38.00 -8.34 12.13
N PRO A 35 -38.46 -7.08 12.20
CA PRO A 35 -39.51 -6.67 13.13
C PRO A 35 -40.90 -7.07 12.64
N GLY A 36 -41.72 -7.63 13.53
CA GLY A 36 -43.15 -7.86 13.30
C GLY A 36 -44.01 -6.68 13.79
N LEU A 37 -45.18 -6.48 13.17
CA LEU A 37 -46.14 -5.45 13.59
C LEU A 37 -46.88 -5.88 14.87
N THR A 38 -47.17 -4.93 15.77
CA THR A 38 -48.57 -4.69 16.20
C THR A 38 -48.75 -3.33 16.88
N SER A 39 -49.94 -2.78 16.65
CA SER A 39 -50.62 -1.67 17.35
C SER A 39 -50.45 -1.68 18.88
N ASP A 40 -50.44 -0.54 19.57
CA ASP A 40 -51.66 0.26 19.79
C ASP A 40 -51.44 1.75 20.18
N ALA A 41 -52.55 2.50 20.12
CA ALA A 41 -52.71 3.87 20.62
C ALA A 41 -53.72 3.87 21.82
N PRO A 42 -54.21 4.98 22.43
CA PRO A 42 -54.12 6.39 22.02
C PRO A 42 -54.10 7.48 23.15
N ARG A 43 -54.31 8.75 22.73
CA ARG A 43 -55.04 9.88 23.38
C ARG A 43 -54.32 10.94 24.24
N THR A 44 -54.66 12.19 23.90
CA THR A 44 -54.77 13.44 24.72
C THR A 44 -53.52 13.95 25.43
N GLY A 45 -53.18 15.25 25.42
CA GLY A 45 -53.65 16.48 24.73
C GLY A 45 -52.49 17.49 24.78
N GLY A 46 -52.52 18.75 24.32
CA GLY A 46 -53.58 19.71 23.96
C GLY A 46 -53.03 21.13 24.26
N ALA A 47 -53.57 22.18 23.62
CA ALA A 47 -53.26 23.61 23.85
C ALA A 47 -51.84 24.15 23.49
N SER A 48 -51.80 24.96 22.42
CA SER A 48 -51.08 26.26 22.36
C SER A 48 -52.11 27.39 22.68
N PRO A 49 -51.83 28.71 22.73
CA PRO A 49 -50.72 29.47 22.11
C PRO A 49 -50.12 30.67 22.91
N GLY A 50 -49.16 31.38 22.28
CA GLY A 50 -48.94 32.84 22.46
C GLY A 50 -47.55 33.29 22.96
N ALA A 51 -47.11 34.55 22.83
CA ALA A 51 -47.09 35.50 21.68
C ALA A 51 -46.57 36.90 22.11
N SER A 52 -45.34 37.28 21.74
CA SER A 52 -44.80 38.67 21.73
C SER A 52 -43.39 38.64 21.10
N ALA A 53 -43.03 39.39 20.05
CA ALA A 53 -42.99 40.86 19.85
C ALA A 53 -41.78 41.56 20.51
N GLY A 54 -40.88 42.12 19.69
CA GLY A 54 -39.89 43.17 20.05
C GLY A 54 -40.33 44.51 19.43
N PRO A 55 -39.43 45.40 18.92
CA PRO A 55 -37.96 45.49 19.08
C PRO A 55 -37.48 46.93 19.46
N ASP A 56 -36.17 47.15 19.61
CA ASP A 56 -35.44 48.40 19.26
C ASP A 56 -33.91 48.15 19.44
N THR A 57 -32.89 48.79 18.82
CA THR A 57 -32.63 49.99 17.99
C THR A 57 -31.60 50.89 18.72
N GLY A 58 -30.43 51.14 18.10
CA GLY A 58 -29.42 52.06 18.63
C GLY A 58 -28.18 52.19 17.72
N GLN A 59 -27.72 53.41 17.44
CA GLN A 59 -26.59 53.72 16.54
C GLN A 59 -25.57 54.70 17.16
N GLY A 60 -24.32 54.67 16.68
CA GLY A 60 -23.24 55.65 16.98
C GLY A 60 -21.86 54.96 16.99
N LYS A 61 -20.86 55.15 16.11
CA LYS A 61 -20.27 56.27 15.31
C LYS A 61 -19.31 57.22 16.04
N ALA A 62 -18.26 57.61 15.30
CA ALA A 62 -17.10 58.49 15.59
C ALA A 62 -15.96 57.86 16.44
N GLN A 63 -14.63 57.91 16.16
CA GLN A 63 -13.73 58.54 15.14
C GLN A 63 -12.83 59.69 15.66
N GLY A 64 -11.50 59.56 15.47
CA GLY A 64 -10.44 60.50 15.90
C GLY A 64 -9.36 59.79 16.75
N ARG A 65 -8.04 59.71 16.52
CA ARG A 65 -7.02 60.26 15.59
C ARG A 65 -6.01 61.20 16.29
N GLU A 66 -4.72 61.10 15.89
CA GLU A 66 -3.57 62.00 16.18
C GLU A 66 -2.72 61.75 17.44
N GLN A 67 -1.41 62.10 17.51
CA GLN A 67 -0.29 62.09 16.53
C GLN A 67 1.09 62.26 17.25
N GLY A 68 2.18 61.65 16.72
CA GLY A 68 3.58 62.09 16.90
C GLY A 68 4.28 61.87 18.27
N THR A 69 5.60 62.11 18.45
CA THR A 69 6.74 62.24 17.50
C THR A 69 8.12 62.15 18.22
N GLY A 70 9.21 61.84 17.50
CA GLY A 70 10.62 61.95 17.98
C GLY A 70 11.28 60.59 18.29
N GLN A 71 12.31 60.03 17.62
CA GLN A 71 13.28 60.40 16.57
C GLN A 71 14.73 60.64 17.07
N VAL A 72 15.71 60.21 16.24
CA VAL A 72 17.19 60.41 16.28
C VAL A 72 17.98 59.42 17.16
N GLY A 73 19.01 58.70 16.68
CA GLY A 73 19.45 58.43 15.28
C GLY A 73 20.96 58.21 15.08
N ARG A 74 21.36 57.69 13.89
CA ARG A 74 22.75 57.53 13.35
C ARG A 74 23.58 56.42 14.02
N ARG A 75 24.58 55.74 13.40
CA ARG A 75 25.18 55.64 12.03
C ARG A 75 25.84 54.23 11.97
N ALA A 76 25.65 53.36 10.98
CA ALA A 76 26.17 53.35 9.59
C ALA A 76 27.64 52.87 9.37
N ALA A 77 27.78 51.77 8.61
CA ALA A 77 28.82 51.43 7.61
C ALA A 77 30.10 50.61 7.95
N ARG A 78 30.25 49.47 7.21
CA ARG A 78 31.48 48.76 6.76
C ARG A 78 32.34 48.08 7.87
N ARG A 79 33.17 47.05 7.59
CA ARG A 79 33.79 46.57 6.33
C ARG A 79 34.17 45.06 6.40
N ASP A 80 34.78 44.54 5.33
CA ASP A 80 35.53 43.26 5.26
C ASP A 80 36.54 43.09 6.43
N ARG A 81 37.05 41.89 6.78
CA ARG A 81 37.82 40.99 5.91
C ARG A 81 38.12 39.63 6.59
N ALA A 82 38.51 38.63 5.79
CA ALA A 82 38.94 37.31 6.26
C ALA A 82 40.48 37.17 6.44
N GLN A 83 40.85 36.06 7.11
CA GLN A 83 42.15 35.37 7.16
C GLN A 83 43.31 35.89 8.07
N ARG A 84 44.05 34.88 8.56
CA ARG A 84 45.41 34.87 9.17
C ARG A 84 45.60 35.50 10.55
N LEU A 85 45.86 34.63 11.53
CA LEU A 85 47.12 34.65 12.28
C LEU A 85 47.50 33.21 12.70
N SER A 86 48.78 32.96 12.96
CA SER A 86 49.32 31.60 13.16
C SER A 86 50.65 31.60 13.91
N ALA A 87 50.95 30.46 14.56
CA ALA A 87 52.26 29.98 15.03
C ALA A 87 52.65 30.26 16.51
N VAL A 88 53.63 29.45 16.96
CA VAL A 88 54.28 29.40 18.29
C VAL A 88 53.34 28.81 19.37
N THR A 89 53.68 27.76 20.13
CA THR A 89 55.01 27.26 20.58
C THR A 89 55.22 25.77 20.30
N ALA A 90 56.48 25.34 20.19
CA ALA A 90 56.89 23.93 20.11
C ALA A 90 58.16 23.68 20.95
N LEU A 91 58.24 22.49 21.58
CA LEU A 91 59.41 21.70 22.04
C LEU A 91 58.77 20.46 22.70
N GLY A 92 59.04 19.19 22.34
CA GLY A 92 60.29 18.44 22.47
C GLY A 92 59.96 17.18 23.34
N ALA A 93 60.57 16.00 23.19
CA ALA A 93 61.66 15.57 22.32
C ALA A 93 61.60 14.05 22.00
N ALA A 94 62.45 13.63 21.08
CA ALA A 94 62.85 12.24 20.76
C ALA A 94 64.41 12.21 20.79
N PRO A 95 65.17 11.14 20.41
CA PRO A 95 64.81 9.83 19.83
C PRO A 95 65.42 8.66 20.69
N GLU A 96 65.97 7.49 20.31
CA GLU A 96 66.53 6.90 19.07
C GLU A 96 66.44 5.35 19.02
N ARG A 97 66.19 4.81 17.80
CA ARG A 97 66.77 3.57 17.20
C ARG A 97 66.43 2.20 17.86
N THR A 98 66.47 1.04 17.17
CA THR A 98 67.36 0.63 16.06
C THR A 98 66.71 -0.30 15.01
N ALA A 99 67.26 -0.20 13.79
CA ALA A 99 67.08 -0.93 12.51
C ALA A 99 66.99 -2.49 12.58
N ARG A 100 66.77 -3.28 11.50
CA ARG A 100 67.03 -3.14 10.03
C ARG A 100 65.84 -3.71 9.22
N GLY A 101 65.49 -3.23 8.02
CA GLY A 101 66.17 -3.44 6.72
C GLY A 101 65.51 -4.63 5.99
N PHE A 102 65.27 -4.70 4.68
CA PHE A 102 65.68 -3.95 3.48
C PHE A 102 64.53 -4.02 2.43
N LEU A 103 64.54 -3.46 1.21
CA LEU A 103 65.57 -2.75 0.41
C LEU A 103 64.94 -1.54 -0.35
N ARG A 104 65.29 -1.31 -1.62
CA ARG A 104 64.97 -0.15 -2.50
C ARG A 104 65.46 -0.47 -3.95
N PRO A 105 65.27 0.39 -4.99
CA PRO A 105 64.04 1.04 -5.48
C PRO A 105 64.02 1.15 -7.05
N LYS A 106 63.26 2.13 -7.58
CA LYS A 106 63.36 2.86 -8.89
C LYS A 106 62.14 2.62 -9.81
N LYS A 107 61.55 3.65 -10.46
CA LYS A 107 61.69 5.12 -10.35
C LYS A 107 60.45 5.83 -10.95
N LEU A 108 60.23 7.09 -10.54
CA LEU A 108 59.73 8.30 -11.27
C LEU A 108 59.09 8.12 -12.67
N SER A 109 58.07 8.89 -13.11
CA SER A 109 57.41 10.14 -12.64
C SER A 109 56.10 10.32 -13.46
N ALA A 110 54.93 10.70 -12.93
CA ALA A 110 54.48 12.03 -12.42
C ALA A 110 54.23 13.11 -13.53
N VAL A 111 53.22 13.99 -13.31
CA VAL A 111 52.84 15.21 -14.11
C VAL A 111 52.04 14.92 -15.42
N SER A 112 50.98 15.63 -15.84
CA SER A 112 49.96 16.49 -15.17
C SER A 112 48.82 16.94 -16.13
N VAL A 113 47.62 17.25 -15.60
CA VAL A 113 46.69 18.40 -15.93
C VAL A 113 46.26 18.70 -17.39
N GLY A 114 44.95 18.98 -17.58
CA GLY A 114 44.35 19.62 -18.78
C GLY A 114 43.30 18.72 -19.45
N ALA A 115 41.99 19.01 -19.60
CA ALA A 115 41.14 20.23 -19.61
C ALA A 115 40.93 20.87 -21.01
N ASP A 116 39.70 21.37 -21.22
CA ASP A 116 39.03 21.81 -22.46
C ASP A 116 38.86 20.74 -23.57
N ALA A 117 37.71 20.54 -24.24
CA ALA A 117 36.58 21.39 -24.70
C ALA A 117 36.79 22.00 -26.11
N GLY A 118 36.05 21.50 -27.11
CA GLY A 118 36.16 21.96 -28.50
C GLY A 118 35.08 21.40 -29.44
N ARG A 119 34.32 22.30 -30.09
CA ARG A 119 33.16 21.99 -30.95
C ARG A 119 33.51 21.25 -32.26
N ALA A 120 32.62 20.32 -32.61
CA ALA A 120 32.12 19.94 -33.95
C ALA A 120 32.76 20.53 -35.23
N THR A 121 32.90 19.70 -36.28
CA THR A 121 32.08 19.84 -37.52
C THR A 121 32.15 18.65 -38.49
N LEU A 122 31.11 18.57 -39.33
CA LEU A 122 30.88 17.65 -40.45
C LEU A 122 32.09 17.31 -41.35
N ARG A 123 32.14 16.04 -41.81
CA ARG A 123 32.47 15.75 -43.23
C ARG A 123 31.77 14.50 -43.75
N ARG A 124 31.22 14.60 -44.97
CA ARG A 124 30.56 13.48 -45.69
C ARG A 124 31.57 12.42 -46.13
N ARG A 125 31.17 11.14 -46.08
CA ARG A 125 31.40 10.19 -47.18
C ARG A 125 30.28 9.15 -47.20
N ALA A 126 29.85 8.76 -48.40
CA ALA A 126 28.79 7.79 -48.59
C ALA A 126 29.36 6.47 -49.15
N ARG A 127 28.80 5.35 -48.68
CA ARG A 127 28.57 4.10 -49.44
C ARG A 127 27.50 3.29 -48.70
N SER A 128 26.84 2.41 -49.43
CA SER A 128 25.58 1.76 -49.04
C SER A 128 25.80 0.28 -48.65
N PRO A 129 24.73 -0.52 -48.57
CA PRO A 129 24.25 -1.13 -47.33
C PRO A 129 24.84 -2.53 -47.06
N LEU A 130 24.49 -3.11 -45.91
CA LEU A 130 24.59 -4.56 -45.71
C LEU A 130 23.46 -5.06 -44.80
N GLU A 131 23.12 -6.34 -44.99
CA GLU A 131 21.91 -6.97 -44.48
C GLU A 131 22.15 -7.80 -43.20
N ILE A 132 21.07 -8.35 -42.66
CA ILE A 132 21.04 -9.18 -41.46
C ILE A 132 21.48 -10.61 -41.81
N HIS A 133 22.26 -11.25 -40.93
CA HIS A 133 22.44 -12.71 -40.92
C HIS A 133 22.39 -13.28 -39.50
N GLY A 134 22.03 -14.56 -39.40
CA GLY A 134 21.80 -15.28 -38.15
C GLY A 134 23.06 -15.92 -37.54
N PRO A 135 22.89 -16.75 -36.50
CA PRO A 135 23.98 -17.34 -35.74
C PRO A 135 24.46 -18.70 -36.31
N ASP A 136 25.76 -18.95 -36.21
CA ASP A 136 26.37 -20.28 -36.32
C ASP A 136 26.77 -20.81 -34.92
N ALA A 137 26.86 -22.14 -34.79
CA ALA A 137 27.26 -22.86 -33.57
C ALA A 137 28.74 -23.27 -33.60
N PHE A 138 29.25 -23.90 -32.53
CA PHE A 138 29.81 -25.28 -32.60
C PHE A 138 30.39 -25.80 -31.26
N HIS A 139 30.34 -27.13 -31.10
CA HIS A 139 31.06 -28.05 -30.18
C HIS A 139 31.02 -27.76 -28.65
N GLU A 140 30.53 -28.65 -27.77
CA GLU A 140 30.82 -30.09 -27.52
C GLU A 140 32.10 -30.37 -26.70
N THR A 141 31.91 -31.00 -25.53
CA THR A 141 32.46 -32.35 -25.25
C THR A 141 31.70 -32.98 -24.06
N SER A 142 31.81 -34.30 -23.88
CA SER A 142 30.84 -35.13 -23.13
C SER A 142 31.50 -36.03 -22.07
N GLU A 143 30.72 -36.55 -21.11
CA GLU A 143 30.93 -37.87 -20.50
C GLU A 143 29.61 -38.44 -19.87
N GLU A 144 29.50 -39.77 -19.69
CA GLU A 144 28.21 -40.49 -19.41
C GLU A 144 27.96 -40.77 -17.88
N ILE A 145 27.32 -41.82 -17.33
CA ILE A 145 26.89 -43.20 -17.68
C ILE A 145 25.83 -43.64 -16.62
N PRO A 146 24.92 -44.63 -16.81
CA PRO A 146 23.86 -44.83 -17.82
C PRO A 146 22.46 -45.07 -17.09
N PRO A 147 21.46 -45.87 -17.56
CA PRO A 147 20.04 -45.78 -17.11
C PRO A 147 19.35 -47.07 -16.53
N SER A 148 18.08 -46.93 -16.07
CA SER A 148 16.94 -47.93 -16.09
C SER A 148 17.11 -49.33 -15.42
N VAL A 149 16.10 -50.17 -15.12
CA VAL A 149 14.70 -50.36 -15.60
C VAL A 149 13.80 -51.05 -14.52
N SER A 150 12.46 -50.95 -14.66
CA SER A 150 11.43 -51.96 -14.31
C SER A 150 11.06 -52.24 -12.83
N GLY A 151 9.78 -52.62 -12.58
CA GLY A 151 9.28 -53.08 -11.26
C GLY A 151 7.74 -53.04 -11.09
N ALA A 152 7.07 -54.17 -11.34
CA ALA A 152 5.60 -54.35 -11.46
C ALA A 152 4.70 -54.02 -10.24
N THR A 153 3.39 -53.93 -10.51
CA THR A 153 2.24 -53.91 -9.57
C THR A 153 2.19 -55.14 -8.64
N PRO A 154 1.49 -55.06 -7.49
CA PRO A 154 0.18 -55.75 -7.43
C PRO A 154 -0.91 -55.09 -6.54
N SER A 155 -2.10 -55.70 -6.54
CA SER A 155 -3.30 -55.47 -5.72
C SER A 155 -4.22 -56.71 -5.86
N PRO A 156 -5.33 -56.92 -5.12
CA PRO A 156 -5.80 -56.37 -3.83
C PRO A 156 -6.25 -57.48 -2.81
N LYS A 157 -6.73 -57.08 -1.61
CA LYS A 157 -7.73 -57.72 -0.68
C LYS A 157 -7.54 -57.14 0.75
N GLY A 158 -8.54 -56.98 1.61
CA GLY A 158 -10.02 -57.10 1.50
C GLY A 158 -10.68 -57.14 2.91
N GLN A 159 -12.02 -56.91 3.00
CA GLN A 159 -12.88 -57.02 4.22
C GLN A 159 -12.61 -55.98 5.34
N GLN A 160 -13.54 -55.52 6.20
CA GLN A 160 -15.01 -55.72 6.40
C GLN A 160 -15.64 -54.31 6.62
N GLU A 161 -16.81 -53.94 6.07
CA GLU A 161 -18.20 -54.19 6.53
C GLU A 161 -18.58 -53.59 7.91
N GLY A 162 -19.70 -52.83 7.90
CA GLY A 162 -20.34 -52.19 9.06
C GLY A 162 -21.38 -51.17 8.56
N SER A 163 -22.67 -51.44 8.74
CA SER A 163 -23.78 -50.77 8.04
C SER A 163 -24.88 -50.24 8.99
N SER A 164 -25.96 -49.72 8.39
CA SER A 164 -27.12 -49.01 8.99
C SER A 164 -26.85 -47.56 9.46
N GLU A 165 -27.81 -46.63 9.33
CA GLU A 165 -29.20 -46.76 8.84
C GLU A 165 -29.68 -45.48 8.10
N ALA A 166 -30.81 -45.56 7.37
CA ALA A 166 -31.31 -44.47 6.52
C ALA A 166 -32.79 -44.11 6.77
N GLN A 167 -33.04 -42.81 6.98
CA GLN A 167 -34.31 -42.07 6.95
C GLN A 167 -33.97 -40.58 7.18
N GLY A 168 -34.64 -39.57 6.61
CA GLY A 168 -35.70 -39.53 5.59
C GLY A 168 -36.42 -38.17 5.56
N ALA A 169 -36.98 -37.80 4.39
CA ALA A 169 -37.94 -36.68 4.15
C ALA A 169 -37.47 -35.21 3.96
N GLN A 170 -37.55 -34.77 2.68
CA GLN A 170 -38.31 -33.61 2.15
C GLN A 170 -37.99 -32.13 2.49
N GLY A 171 -38.08 -31.27 1.45
CA GLY A 171 -37.93 -29.80 1.43
C GLY A 171 -36.82 -29.38 0.45
N GLN A 172 -37.06 -28.90 -0.78
CA GLN A 172 -37.65 -27.61 -1.20
C GLN A 172 -36.97 -26.37 -0.56
N SER A 173 -36.55 -25.33 -1.29
CA SER A 173 -36.55 -25.09 -2.75
C SER A 173 -35.75 -23.82 -3.11
N GLY A 174 -35.29 -23.71 -4.37
CA GLY A 174 -35.07 -22.41 -5.04
C GLY A 174 -33.72 -21.72 -4.77
N GLY A 175 -32.85 -21.70 -5.79
CA GLY A 175 -31.59 -20.94 -5.80
C GLY A 175 -31.14 -20.45 -7.18
N GLN A 176 -31.98 -20.63 -8.21
CA GLN A 176 -31.74 -20.09 -9.56
C GLN A 176 -32.50 -18.77 -9.70
N GLY A 177 -31.82 -17.64 -9.47
CA GLY A 177 -32.48 -16.34 -9.46
C GLY A 177 -31.59 -15.13 -9.18
N GLN A 178 -30.33 -15.13 -9.63
CA GLN A 178 -29.42 -13.96 -9.45
C GLN A 178 -28.36 -13.75 -10.55
N GLN A 179 -28.04 -14.75 -11.39
CA GLN A 179 -27.00 -14.61 -12.44
C GLN A 179 -27.47 -13.96 -13.76
N GLU A 180 -28.76 -13.62 -13.90
CA GLU A 180 -29.29 -12.94 -15.10
C GLU A 180 -29.28 -11.41 -14.97
N GLY A 181 -29.07 -10.85 -13.77
CA GLY A 181 -29.01 -9.40 -13.54
C GLY A 181 -27.75 -8.75 -14.12
N ASP A 182 -26.56 -9.19 -13.68
CA ASP A 182 -25.27 -8.56 -14.02
C ASP A 182 -25.07 -8.36 -15.53
N LYS A 183 -25.43 -9.36 -16.35
CA LYS A 183 -25.21 -9.34 -17.80
C LYS A 183 -26.06 -8.30 -18.55
N ALA A 184 -27.07 -7.72 -17.92
CA ALA A 184 -27.93 -6.73 -18.55
C ALA A 184 -27.28 -5.32 -18.59
N ASP A 185 -26.58 -4.91 -17.51
CA ASP A 185 -25.94 -3.60 -17.46
C ASP A 185 -24.57 -3.56 -18.17
N GLU A 186 -23.88 -4.69 -18.35
CA GLU A 186 -22.57 -4.77 -19.03
C GLU A 186 -22.53 -4.14 -20.44
N LEU A 187 -23.69 -4.03 -21.11
CA LEU A 187 -23.81 -3.67 -22.53
C LEU A 187 -24.72 -2.46 -22.82
N LYS A 188 -25.07 -1.65 -21.82
CA LYS A 188 -25.91 -0.45 -22.00
C LYS A 188 -25.35 0.48 -23.11
N PRO A 189 -26.05 0.65 -24.25
CA PRO A 189 -25.56 1.48 -25.36
C PRO A 189 -25.63 2.96 -25.00
N LEU A 190 -24.78 3.77 -25.62
CA LEU A 190 -24.87 5.23 -25.49
C LEU A 190 -26.13 5.75 -26.20
N ALA A 191 -26.88 6.62 -25.53
CA ALA A 191 -27.99 7.35 -26.15
C ALA A 191 -27.46 8.48 -27.06
N GLU A 192 -28.30 9.00 -27.95
CA GLU A 192 -27.97 10.21 -28.72
C GLU A 192 -28.01 11.49 -27.86
N ASN A 193 -28.68 11.46 -26.70
CA ASN A 193 -28.81 12.59 -25.79
C ASN A 193 -27.63 12.66 -24.80
N LEU A 194 -26.91 13.78 -24.79
CA LEU A 194 -25.74 14.01 -23.96
C LEU A 194 -26.08 13.99 -22.47
N GLN A 195 -27.19 14.60 -22.05
CA GLN A 195 -27.56 14.69 -20.64
C GLN A 195 -27.98 13.33 -20.06
N ALA A 196 -28.61 12.46 -20.84
CA ALA A 196 -28.89 11.08 -20.45
C ALA A 196 -27.59 10.27 -20.23
N ASN A 197 -26.64 10.39 -21.15
CA ASN A 197 -25.32 9.75 -21.01
C ASN A 197 -24.54 10.31 -19.82
N LEU A 198 -24.54 11.64 -19.63
CA LEU A 198 -23.87 12.28 -18.50
C LEU A 198 -24.52 11.92 -17.16
N GLY A 199 -25.84 11.76 -17.09
CA GLY A 199 -26.53 11.25 -15.90
C GLY A 199 -26.02 9.86 -15.53
N ALA A 200 -26.02 8.92 -16.48
CA ALA A 200 -25.54 7.57 -16.25
C ALA A 200 -24.03 7.49 -15.91
N LEU A 201 -23.19 8.34 -16.53
CA LEU A 201 -21.76 8.43 -16.17
C LEU A 201 -21.56 9.04 -14.77
N LYS A 202 -22.33 10.06 -14.40
CA LYS A 202 -22.28 10.69 -13.07
C LYS A 202 -22.73 9.71 -11.97
N GLU A 203 -23.71 8.87 -12.26
CA GLU A 203 -24.18 7.78 -11.38
C GLU A 203 -23.09 6.70 -11.19
N VAL A 204 -22.61 6.08 -12.29
CA VAL A 204 -21.63 4.98 -12.25
C VAL A 204 -20.26 5.41 -11.69
N LEU A 205 -19.86 6.68 -11.86
CA LEU A 205 -18.60 7.21 -11.31
C LEU A 205 -18.76 7.87 -9.93
N HIS A 206 -19.91 7.70 -9.26
CA HIS A 206 -20.21 8.31 -7.95
C HIS A 206 -19.89 9.82 -7.87
N TYR A 207 -20.22 10.54 -8.95
CA TYR A 207 -19.88 11.95 -9.13
C TYR A 207 -20.54 12.83 -8.07
N GLY A 208 -19.74 13.61 -7.35
CA GLY A 208 -20.15 14.41 -6.19
C GLY A 208 -19.69 13.83 -4.86
N LEU A 209 -19.44 12.51 -4.78
CA LEU A 209 -18.57 11.92 -3.74
C LEU A 209 -17.12 11.90 -4.24
N ASN A 210 -16.91 11.35 -5.44
CA ASN A 210 -15.60 11.35 -6.09
C ASN A 210 -15.16 12.77 -6.45
N SER A 211 -14.10 13.25 -5.79
CA SER A 211 -13.49 14.56 -6.03
C SER A 211 -12.59 14.62 -7.26
N ASP A 212 -12.18 13.47 -7.79
CA ASP A 212 -11.22 13.31 -8.88
C ASP A 212 -11.87 13.06 -10.25
N VAL A 213 -13.18 12.79 -10.30
CA VAL A 213 -13.96 12.67 -11.55
C VAL A 213 -14.33 14.07 -12.07
N ILE A 214 -13.69 14.50 -13.16
CA ILE A 214 -13.98 15.79 -13.78
C ILE A 214 -14.89 15.61 -15.00
N VAL A 215 -16.06 16.27 -14.94
CA VAL A 215 -16.99 16.43 -16.06
C VAL A 215 -17.00 17.91 -16.45
N ARG A 216 -16.69 18.23 -17.72
CA ARG A 216 -16.70 19.60 -18.25
C ARG A 216 -17.54 19.67 -19.52
N GLU A 217 -18.70 20.30 -19.40
CA GLU A 217 -19.65 20.57 -20.49
C GLU A 217 -19.25 21.86 -21.23
N PHE A 218 -19.36 21.88 -22.55
CA PHE A 218 -19.02 23.02 -23.42
C PHE A 218 -19.84 22.98 -24.73
N GLU A 219 -19.70 24.01 -25.56
CA GLU A 219 -20.37 24.09 -26.87
C GLU A 219 -19.35 24.17 -28.01
N ILE A 220 -19.61 23.43 -29.08
CA ILE A 220 -18.88 23.50 -30.35
C ILE A 220 -19.58 24.55 -31.23
N PRO A 221 -18.87 25.50 -31.86
CA PRO A 221 -19.43 26.60 -32.66
C PRO A 221 -19.93 26.15 -34.06
N THR A 222 -20.84 25.19 -34.08
CA THR A 222 -21.68 24.82 -35.22
C THR A 222 -22.89 25.75 -35.36
N SER A 223 -23.71 25.56 -36.39
CA SER A 223 -25.01 26.23 -36.55
C SER A 223 -26.11 25.18 -36.78
N PRO A 224 -27.00 24.92 -35.79
CA PRO A 224 -27.00 25.43 -34.42
C PRO A 224 -25.80 24.90 -33.60
N PRO A 225 -25.40 25.57 -32.48
CA PRO A 225 -24.32 25.10 -31.62
C PRO A 225 -24.58 23.70 -31.05
N THR A 226 -23.57 22.84 -31.15
CA THR A 226 -23.65 21.45 -30.69
C THR A 226 -23.01 21.33 -29.32
N LYS A 227 -23.79 20.88 -28.33
CA LYS A 227 -23.28 20.65 -26.97
C LYS A 227 -22.35 19.44 -26.95
N ALA A 228 -21.31 19.52 -26.15
CA ALA A 228 -20.34 18.46 -25.94
C ALA A 228 -19.89 18.43 -24.48
N ALA A 229 -19.32 17.31 -24.06
CA ALA A 229 -18.71 17.19 -22.74
C ALA A 229 -17.50 16.29 -22.78
N ILE A 230 -16.47 16.63 -21.99
CA ILE A 230 -15.39 15.71 -21.66
C ILE A 230 -15.58 15.14 -20.25
N VAL A 231 -15.22 13.87 -20.10
CA VAL A 231 -15.11 13.17 -18.81
C VAL A 231 -13.70 12.58 -18.69
N PHE A 232 -13.01 12.84 -17.58
CA PHE A 232 -11.68 12.34 -17.29
C PHE A 232 -11.40 12.31 -15.78
N MET A 233 -10.37 11.56 -15.36
CA MET A 233 -9.89 11.54 -13.98
C MET A 233 -8.74 12.53 -13.80
N GLU A 234 -8.83 13.43 -12.82
CA GLU A 234 -7.70 14.28 -12.43
C GLU A 234 -6.52 13.43 -11.93
N GLY A 235 -5.29 13.80 -12.29
CA GLY A 235 -4.06 13.06 -11.94
C GLY A 235 -3.77 11.82 -12.79
N LEU A 236 -4.72 11.34 -13.61
CA LEU A 236 -4.47 10.28 -14.60
C LEU A 236 -4.29 10.83 -16.02
N ALA A 237 -4.97 11.93 -16.36
CA ALA A 237 -4.92 12.60 -17.66
C ALA A 237 -4.26 13.99 -17.57
N SER A 238 -3.48 14.37 -18.59
CA SER A 238 -2.85 15.70 -18.66
C SER A 238 -3.88 16.79 -18.99
N LYS A 239 -3.97 17.79 -18.09
CA LYS A 239 -4.72 19.02 -18.33
C LYS A 239 -4.21 19.78 -19.56
N ASP A 240 -2.89 19.86 -19.75
CA ASP A 240 -2.29 20.54 -20.90
C ASP A 240 -2.73 19.91 -22.23
N ILE A 241 -2.77 18.57 -22.31
CA ILE A 241 -3.25 17.88 -23.52
C ILE A 241 -4.77 18.08 -23.67
N ILE A 242 -5.55 18.03 -22.59
CA ILE A 242 -7.00 18.25 -22.64
C ILE A 242 -7.33 19.67 -23.13
N ASP A 243 -6.73 20.71 -22.53
CA ASP A 243 -7.00 22.10 -22.89
C ASP A 243 -6.45 22.45 -24.30
N LEU A 244 -5.23 22.02 -24.67
CA LEU A 244 -4.60 22.39 -25.95
C LEU A 244 -4.99 21.49 -27.14
N ALA A 245 -5.26 20.19 -26.93
CA ALA A 245 -5.52 19.23 -28.00
C ALA A 245 -6.98 18.77 -28.11
N ILE A 246 -7.83 19.03 -27.09
CA ILE A 246 -9.27 18.72 -27.17
C ILE A 246 -10.08 20.02 -27.14
N LEU A 247 -9.96 20.84 -26.10
CA LEU A 247 -10.86 21.97 -25.90
C LEU A 247 -10.55 23.15 -26.80
N GLN A 248 -9.28 23.58 -26.92
CA GLN A 248 -8.92 24.70 -27.80
C GLN A 248 -9.31 24.47 -29.28
N PRO A 249 -9.05 23.28 -29.90
CA PRO A 249 -9.51 23.01 -31.26
C PRO A 249 -11.03 23.02 -31.39
N LEU A 250 -11.75 22.43 -30.44
CA LEU A 250 -13.21 22.26 -30.51
C LEU A 250 -14.00 23.52 -30.16
N MET A 251 -13.47 24.42 -29.34
CA MET A 251 -14.13 25.67 -28.94
C MET A 251 -13.75 26.88 -29.81
N LEU A 252 -12.55 26.91 -30.41
CA LEU A 252 -12.02 28.12 -31.09
C LEU A 252 -11.63 27.93 -32.56
N ILE A 253 -11.27 26.72 -33.00
CA ILE A 253 -10.65 26.46 -34.32
C ILE A 253 -11.61 25.72 -35.27
N SER A 254 -12.67 25.14 -34.71
CA SER A 254 -13.75 24.40 -35.35
C SER A 254 -14.66 25.28 -36.24
N ASN A 255 -14.11 25.79 -37.34
CA ASN A 255 -14.83 26.54 -38.39
C ASN A 255 -15.73 25.58 -39.22
N LEU A 256 -16.76 25.05 -38.56
CA LEU A 256 -17.66 24.03 -39.07
C LEU A 256 -18.79 24.68 -39.89
N ASN A 257 -19.06 24.12 -41.07
CA ASN A 257 -20.14 24.59 -41.93
C ASN A 257 -21.51 24.44 -41.25
N LYS A 258 -22.45 25.28 -41.67
CA LYS A 258 -23.87 25.13 -41.35
C LYS A 258 -24.40 23.82 -41.97
N ASP A 259 -25.44 23.26 -41.36
CA ASP A 259 -26.20 22.10 -41.84
C ASP A 259 -25.45 20.74 -41.83
N LEU A 260 -24.49 20.56 -40.90
CA LEU A 260 -23.88 19.25 -40.59
C LEU A 260 -24.75 18.44 -39.60
N ARG A 261 -24.86 17.12 -39.78
CA ARG A 261 -25.48 16.22 -38.78
C ARG A 261 -24.47 15.88 -37.68
N ALA A 262 -24.95 15.47 -36.51
CA ALA A 262 -24.09 15.06 -35.40
C ALA A 262 -23.11 13.92 -35.78
N SER A 263 -23.56 12.96 -36.59
CA SER A 263 -22.71 11.91 -37.21
C SER A 263 -21.52 12.47 -37.98
N ASP A 264 -21.72 13.58 -38.67
CA ASP A 264 -20.76 14.19 -39.58
C ASP A 264 -19.79 15.07 -38.77
N VAL A 265 -20.30 15.75 -37.73
CA VAL A 265 -19.50 16.43 -36.71
C VAL A 265 -18.56 15.44 -36.01
N LEU A 266 -19.04 14.25 -35.62
CA LEU A 266 -18.21 13.22 -34.97
C LEU A 266 -17.02 12.80 -35.84
N GLU A 267 -17.25 12.54 -37.13
CA GLU A 267 -16.15 12.18 -38.06
C GLU A 267 -15.20 13.36 -38.32
N ILE A 268 -15.72 14.59 -38.46
CA ILE A 268 -14.87 15.77 -38.64
C ILE A 268 -14.02 16.04 -37.40
N VAL A 269 -14.56 15.86 -36.19
CA VAL A 269 -13.84 15.97 -34.92
C VAL A 269 -12.69 14.96 -34.87
N GLU A 270 -13.00 13.68 -35.06
CA GLU A 270 -12.04 12.56 -35.05
C GLU A 270 -10.93 12.72 -36.11
N ARG A 271 -11.26 13.16 -37.33
CA ARG A 271 -10.33 13.19 -38.46
C ARG A 271 -9.64 14.52 -38.73
N ARG A 272 -10.08 15.64 -38.13
CA ARG A 272 -9.57 16.99 -38.46
C ARG A 272 -9.31 17.91 -37.28
N LEU A 273 -9.93 17.68 -36.12
CA LEU A 273 -9.86 18.62 -34.99
C LEU A 273 -9.10 18.05 -33.78
N LEU A 274 -9.05 16.73 -33.61
CA LEU A 274 -8.25 16.06 -32.59
C LEU A 274 -6.86 15.70 -33.17
N PRO A 275 -5.75 16.30 -32.70
CA PRO A 275 -4.40 15.97 -33.14
C PRO A 275 -3.77 14.81 -32.32
N GLY A 276 -4.58 14.08 -31.55
CA GLY A 276 -4.13 13.00 -30.68
C GLY A 276 -3.72 11.75 -31.45
N ASN A 277 -2.62 11.11 -31.05
CA ASN A 277 -2.05 9.93 -31.72
C ASN A 277 -3.00 8.73 -31.76
N GLN A 278 -3.86 8.59 -30.75
CA GLN A 278 -4.85 7.52 -30.63
C GLN A 278 -6.20 8.13 -30.24
N VAL A 279 -7.19 7.92 -31.11
CA VAL A 279 -8.62 8.20 -30.86
C VAL A 279 -9.38 6.90 -31.10
N SER A 280 -10.26 6.49 -30.18
CA SER A 280 -11.07 5.27 -30.31
C SER A 280 -12.56 5.57 -30.12
N ARG A 281 -13.42 4.93 -30.92
CA ARG A 281 -14.87 5.06 -30.81
C ARG A 281 -15.41 4.08 -29.75
N LYS A 282 -16.21 4.58 -28.80
CA LYS A 282 -16.95 3.76 -27.82
C LYS A 282 -18.45 3.85 -28.10
N HIS A 283 -19.14 2.72 -28.10
CA HIS A 283 -20.58 2.65 -28.39
C HIS A 283 -21.44 2.31 -27.15
N ASN A 284 -20.80 1.91 -26.04
CA ASN A 284 -21.44 1.53 -24.77
C ASN A 284 -20.90 2.36 -23.60
N LEU A 285 -21.70 2.47 -22.54
CA LEU A 285 -21.34 3.21 -21.32
C LEU A 285 -20.08 2.63 -20.66
N ARG A 286 -20.00 1.30 -20.57
CA ARG A 286 -18.85 0.56 -20.02
C ARG A 286 -17.52 0.93 -20.70
N GLY A 287 -17.47 0.97 -22.02
CA GLY A 287 -16.25 1.30 -22.77
C GLY A 287 -15.78 2.75 -22.57
N VAL A 288 -16.67 3.65 -22.14
CA VAL A 288 -16.33 5.02 -21.71
C VAL A 288 -15.75 4.99 -20.29
N VAL A 289 -16.42 4.31 -19.36
CA VAL A 289 -15.99 4.17 -17.95
C VAL A 289 -14.61 3.51 -17.86
N GLU A 290 -14.37 2.41 -18.58
CA GLU A 290 -13.08 1.72 -18.64
C GLU A 290 -11.95 2.62 -19.17
N GLY A 291 -12.25 3.51 -20.14
CA GLY A 291 -11.30 4.50 -20.66
C GLY A 291 -10.93 5.56 -19.62
N VAL A 292 -11.95 6.19 -19.03
CA VAL A 292 -11.80 7.22 -17.98
C VAL A 292 -10.96 6.70 -16.81
N ILE A 293 -11.24 5.49 -16.31
CA ILE A 293 -10.46 4.83 -15.25
C ILE A 293 -9.04 4.48 -15.71
N ALA A 294 -8.83 4.17 -16.99
CA ALA A 294 -7.50 3.96 -17.57
C ALA A 294 -6.72 5.27 -17.84
N GLY A 295 -7.29 6.44 -17.55
CA GLY A 295 -6.67 7.75 -17.71
C GLY A 295 -6.79 8.36 -19.11
N THR A 296 -7.71 7.89 -19.95
CA THR A 296 -8.10 8.63 -21.17
C THR A 296 -9.18 9.67 -20.87
N THR A 297 -9.41 10.56 -21.83
CA THR A 297 -10.48 11.56 -21.79
C THR A 297 -11.52 11.13 -22.80
N CYS A 298 -12.76 10.94 -22.35
CA CYS A 298 -13.87 10.59 -23.23
C CYS A 298 -14.68 11.85 -23.56
N LEU A 299 -14.76 12.15 -24.85
CA LEU A 299 -15.57 13.22 -25.43
C LEU A 299 -16.91 12.66 -25.89
N LEU A 300 -18.00 13.23 -25.37
CA LEU A 300 -19.37 12.97 -25.79
C LEU A 300 -19.91 14.21 -26.53
N ILE A 301 -20.77 14.00 -27.54
CA ILE A 301 -21.33 15.04 -28.39
C ILE A 301 -22.86 14.83 -28.48
N GLU A 302 -23.65 15.89 -28.35
CA GLU A 302 -25.11 15.85 -28.51
C GLU A 302 -25.52 15.39 -29.91
N GLY A 303 -26.44 14.43 -29.99
CA GLY A 303 -26.87 13.76 -31.21
C GLY A 303 -26.01 12.55 -31.62
N CYS A 304 -25.04 12.13 -30.80
CA CYS A 304 -24.16 10.99 -31.10
C CYS A 304 -24.30 9.85 -30.07
N ALA A 305 -24.85 8.71 -30.50
CA ALA A 305 -24.80 7.43 -29.79
C ALA A 305 -23.38 6.78 -29.79
N THR A 306 -22.32 7.60 -29.70
CA THR A 306 -20.91 7.18 -29.76
C THR A 306 -20.03 8.26 -29.15
N ALA A 307 -19.15 7.87 -28.22
CA ALA A 307 -18.15 8.73 -27.62
C ALA A 307 -16.78 8.53 -28.29
N LEU A 308 -15.94 9.57 -28.26
CA LEU A 308 -14.54 9.51 -28.69
C LEU A 308 -13.64 9.44 -27.45
N GLU A 309 -12.98 8.32 -27.26
CA GLU A 309 -11.86 8.20 -26.33
C GLU A 309 -10.60 8.82 -26.94
N VAL A 310 -9.98 9.78 -26.26
CA VAL A 310 -8.73 10.42 -26.69
C VAL A 310 -7.61 10.09 -25.72
N GLU A 311 -6.50 9.57 -26.23
CA GLU A 311 -5.33 9.28 -25.41
C GLU A 311 -4.69 10.57 -24.87
N THR A 312 -4.92 10.78 -23.57
CA THR A 312 -4.52 11.96 -22.78
C THR A 312 -3.74 11.54 -21.51
N LYS A 313 -3.47 10.23 -21.38
CA LYS A 313 -2.78 9.59 -20.24
C LYS A 313 -1.46 10.30 -19.98
N SER A 314 -1.29 10.80 -18.77
CA SER A 314 -0.04 11.43 -18.37
C SER A 314 0.17 11.23 -16.89
N TRP A 315 1.06 10.31 -16.56
CA TRP A 315 1.50 10.07 -15.19
C TRP A 315 2.53 11.13 -14.82
N GLU A 316 2.41 11.74 -13.65
CA GLU A 316 3.44 12.64 -13.11
C GLU A 316 4.70 11.83 -12.71
N HIS A 317 5.52 11.49 -13.70
CA HIS A 317 6.78 10.75 -13.52
C HIS A 317 7.82 11.51 -12.68
N ARG A 318 7.58 12.78 -12.34
CA ARG A 318 8.57 13.70 -11.74
C ARG A 318 8.25 13.99 -10.27
N GLY A 319 8.08 12.94 -9.48
CA GLY A 319 7.83 13.04 -8.04
C GLY A 319 7.67 11.72 -7.29
N VAL A 320 7.60 10.58 -7.97
CA VAL A 320 7.47 9.25 -7.33
C VAL A 320 8.85 8.70 -6.99
N SER A 321 9.16 8.60 -5.70
CA SER A 321 10.40 8.02 -5.17
C SER A 321 10.29 6.50 -5.01
N GLN A 322 11.41 5.86 -4.68
CA GLN A 322 11.40 4.50 -4.11
C GLN A 322 11.04 4.57 -2.61
N PRO A 323 10.34 3.55 -2.07
CA PRO A 323 10.09 3.42 -0.63
C PRO A 323 11.40 3.41 0.16
N THR A 324 11.39 4.00 1.37
CA THR A 324 12.56 4.12 2.24
C THR A 324 12.42 3.38 3.58
N ALA A 325 11.19 3.17 4.05
CA ALA A 325 10.85 2.44 5.26
C ALA A 325 10.38 0.99 4.98
N GLU A 326 9.66 0.78 3.87
CA GLU A 326 9.09 -0.47 3.38
C GLU A 326 9.76 -0.94 2.07
N MET A 327 11.10 -0.99 2.10
CA MET A 327 11.90 -1.59 1.03
C MET A 327 11.60 -3.09 0.87
N VAL A 328 11.45 -3.53 -0.38
CA VAL A 328 11.19 -4.94 -0.76
C VAL A 328 12.12 -5.36 -1.90
N VAL A 329 12.43 -6.66 -1.97
CA VAL A 329 13.21 -7.24 -3.08
C VAL A 329 12.28 -7.54 -4.27
N HIS A 330 11.07 -8.03 -3.99
CA HIS A 330 10.04 -8.33 -4.96
C HIS A 330 8.77 -7.52 -4.73
N GLY A 331 8.31 -6.85 -5.78
CA GLY A 331 7.09 -6.05 -5.80
C GLY A 331 7.31 -4.68 -6.46
N PRO A 332 6.31 -3.80 -6.42
CA PRO A 332 6.45 -2.39 -6.75
C PRO A 332 7.53 -1.69 -5.93
N GLN A 333 8.12 -0.64 -6.49
CA GLN A 333 9.08 0.27 -5.84
C GLN A 333 8.66 1.74 -6.07
N GLU A 334 7.35 1.98 -6.03
CA GLU A 334 6.76 3.32 -6.08
C GLU A 334 6.30 3.66 -4.65
N ALA A 335 6.62 4.86 -4.16
CA ALA A 335 6.14 5.38 -2.90
C ALA A 335 5.21 6.59 -3.09
N PHE A 336 4.43 6.90 -2.05
CA PHE A 336 3.73 8.17 -1.91
C PHE A 336 4.72 9.35 -1.78
N ASN A 337 4.25 10.55 -2.09
CA ASN A 337 4.96 11.81 -1.91
C ASN A 337 4.06 12.84 -1.23
N GLU A 338 4.54 14.06 -1.04
CA GLU A 338 3.83 15.10 -0.29
C GLU A 338 2.59 15.66 -1.02
N THR A 339 2.30 15.27 -2.26
CA THR A 339 1.18 15.81 -3.06
C THR A 339 -0.03 14.88 -3.04
N LEU A 340 -1.12 15.29 -2.37
CA LEU A 340 -2.32 14.47 -2.18
C LEU A 340 -2.88 13.90 -3.50
N LYS A 341 -2.95 14.73 -4.54
CA LYS A 341 -3.50 14.34 -5.86
C LYS A 341 -2.68 13.24 -6.53
N ASN A 342 -1.36 13.26 -6.35
CA ASN A 342 -0.47 12.25 -6.91
C ASN A 342 -0.59 10.93 -6.15
N ASN A 343 -0.79 10.98 -4.83
CA ASN A 343 -1.06 9.79 -4.03
C ASN A 343 -2.39 9.12 -4.40
N VAL A 344 -3.47 9.90 -4.59
CA VAL A 344 -4.76 9.38 -5.08
C VAL A 344 -4.61 8.77 -6.49
N ALA A 345 -3.89 9.45 -7.40
CA ALA A 345 -3.61 8.92 -8.75
C ALA A 345 -2.80 7.61 -8.73
N LEU A 346 -1.84 7.46 -7.80
CA LEU A 346 -1.09 6.22 -7.60
C LEU A 346 -2.00 5.06 -7.16
N VAL A 347 -2.94 5.29 -6.24
CA VAL A 347 -3.93 4.27 -5.83
C VAL A 347 -4.89 3.94 -6.98
N ARG A 348 -5.45 4.94 -7.67
CA ARG A 348 -6.30 4.75 -8.88
C ARG A 348 -5.62 3.92 -9.97
N ARG A 349 -4.33 4.17 -10.23
CA ARG A 349 -3.54 3.40 -11.22
C ARG A 349 -3.41 1.92 -10.85
N ARG A 350 -3.47 1.58 -9.56
CA ARG A 350 -3.47 0.21 -9.00
C ARG A 350 -4.87 -0.41 -8.96
N MET A 351 -5.89 0.35 -8.54
CA MET A 351 -7.29 -0.07 -8.41
C MET A 351 -8.16 0.54 -9.50
N ARG A 352 -8.25 -0.17 -10.63
CA ARG A 352 -9.06 0.24 -11.79
C ARG A 352 -10.50 -0.24 -11.66
N THR A 353 -11.25 0.39 -10.77
CA THR A 353 -12.71 0.22 -10.59
C THR A 353 -13.38 1.60 -10.55
N PRO A 354 -14.62 1.76 -11.07
CA PRO A 354 -15.43 2.96 -10.85
C PRO A 354 -15.84 3.13 -9.37
N ASP A 355 -16.07 2.01 -8.68
CA ASP A 355 -16.57 1.90 -7.31
C ASP A 355 -15.58 2.44 -6.26
N LEU A 356 -14.30 2.64 -6.61
CA LEU A 356 -13.36 3.33 -5.73
C LEU A 356 -13.80 4.80 -5.56
N VAL A 357 -14.09 5.19 -4.32
CA VAL A 357 -14.46 6.56 -3.94
C VAL A 357 -13.27 7.27 -3.29
N SER A 358 -13.06 8.51 -3.71
CA SER A 358 -12.10 9.47 -3.16
C SER A 358 -12.82 10.75 -2.75
N GLU A 359 -13.11 10.90 -1.46
CA GLU A 359 -13.71 12.11 -0.88
C GLU A 359 -12.65 12.97 -0.19
N ILE A 360 -12.51 14.23 -0.60
CA ILE A 360 -11.63 15.20 0.10
C ILE A 360 -12.40 15.92 1.20
N LEU A 361 -11.99 15.69 2.45
CA LEU A 361 -12.39 16.44 3.63
C LEU A 361 -11.33 17.50 3.98
N LYS A 362 -11.71 18.54 4.72
CA LYS A 362 -10.79 19.59 5.20
C LYS A 362 -10.59 19.48 6.71
N VAL A 363 -9.34 19.36 7.15
CA VAL A 363 -8.96 19.12 8.54
C VAL A 363 -8.19 20.31 9.10
N GLY A 364 -8.53 20.75 10.31
CA GLY A 364 -7.91 21.89 10.98
C GLY A 364 -8.76 23.17 10.95
N THR A 365 -8.67 24.00 11.98
CA THR A 365 -9.48 25.23 12.13
C THR A 365 -8.77 26.47 11.55
N LEU A 366 -7.48 26.65 11.86
CA LEU A 366 -6.63 27.76 11.42
C LEU A 366 -5.99 27.49 10.06
N SER A 367 -5.42 26.31 9.87
CA SER A 367 -4.84 25.84 8.61
C SER A 367 -5.57 24.58 8.16
N ARG A 368 -6.46 24.75 7.18
CA ARG A 368 -7.29 23.68 6.60
C ARG A 368 -6.49 22.89 5.58
N VAL A 369 -6.01 21.73 5.98
CA VAL A 369 -5.30 20.77 5.13
C VAL A 369 -6.32 19.81 4.50
N ASP A 370 -6.10 19.43 3.25
CA ASP A 370 -6.96 18.49 2.54
C ASP A 370 -6.58 17.05 2.88
N CYS A 371 -7.58 16.22 3.19
CA CYS A 371 -7.42 14.80 3.50
C CYS A 371 -8.36 13.99 2.62
N ALA A 372 -7.82 13.08 1.81
CA ALA A 372 -8.61 12.17 0.99
C ALA A 372 -8.95 10.91 1.77
N VAL A 373 -10.25 10.61 1.88
CA VAL A 373 -10.79 9.35 2.38
C VAL A 373 -11.03 8.44 1.17
N LEU A 374 -10.28 7.33 1.11
CA LEU A 374 -10.34 6.33 0.06
C LEU A 374 -11.07 5.08 0.56
N TYR A 375 -12.08 4.62 -0.18
CA TYR A 375 -12.79 3.36 0.11
C TYR A 375 -13.43 2.80 -1.16
N VAL A 376 -13.90 1.55 -1.14
CA VAL A 376 -14.62 0.96 -2.29
C VAL A 376 -16.11 0.92 -1.96
N GLU A 377 -16.91 1.66 -2.71
CA GLU A 377 -18.36 1.73 -2.56
C GLU A 377 -19.00 0.36 -2.85
N GLY A 378 -20.12 0.07 -2.17
CA GLY A 378 -20.71 -1.27 -2.11
C GLY A 378 -19.90 -2.29 -1.29
N LEU A 379 -18.58 -2.37 -1.49
CA LEU A 379 -17.71 -3.35 -0.84
C LEU A 379 -17.40 -3.03 0.63
N THR A 380 -16.91 -1.82 0.90
CA THR A 380 -16.49 -1.38 2.23
C THR A 380 -17.73 -1.14 3.10
N ASN A 381 -17.67 -1.55 4.38
CA ASN A 381 -18.78 -1.37 5.32
C ASN A 381 -19.12 0.13 5.50
N PRO A 382 -20.34 0.59 5.17
CA PRO A 382 -20.68 2.02 5.21
C PRO A 382 -20.66 2.58 6.64
N LYS A 383 -20.84 1.76 7.69
CA LYS A 383 -20.71 2.19 9.09
C LYS A 383 -19.27 2.58 9.44
N LEU A 384 -18.28 1.84 8.91
CA LEU A 384 -16.86 2.15 9.06
C LEU A 384 -16.52 3.48 8.37
N VAL A 385 -16.95 3.64 7.11
CA VAL A 385 -16.77 4.88 6.34
C VAL A 385 -17.37 6.08 7.07
N ALA A 386 -18.59 5.93 7.61
CA ALA A 386 -19.26 6.97 8.38
C ALA A 386 -18.49 7.32 9.68
N GLU A 387 -18.00 6.34 10.43
CA GLU A 387 -17.22 6.59 11.67
C GLU A 387 -15.88 7.27 11.38
N VAL A 388 -15.18 6.90 10.30
CA VAL A 388 -13.95 7.57 9.85
C VAL A 388 -14.24 9.03 9.50
N LYS A 389 -15.26 9.29 8.67
CA LYS A 389 -15.70 10.66 8.32
C LYS A 389 -16.14 11.45 9.56
N ARG A 390 -16.81 10.81 10.52
CA ARG A 390 -17.24 11.45 11.78
C ARG A 390 -16.05 11.88 12.65
N ARG A 391 -14.99 11.05 12.75
CA ARG A 391 -13.76 11.43 13.47
C ARG A 391 -13.06 12.60 12.81
N ILE A 392 -12.81 12.51 11.51
CA ILE A 392 -12.06 13.55 10.75
C ILE A 392 -12.75 14.92 10.85
N ASN A 393 -14.08 14.97 10.65
CA ASN A 393 -14.85 16.21 10.75
C ASN A 393 -15.00 16.74 12.19
N ALA A 394 -14.67 15.95 13.22
CA ALA A 394 -14.69 16.38 14.62
C ALA A 394 -13.34 16.94 15.13
N ILE A 395 -12.29 16.96 14.30
CA ILE A 395 -10.97 17.48 14.68
C ILE A 395 -11.00 19.02 14.71
N THR A 396 -11.01 19.60 15.92
CA THR A 396 -10.99 21.05 16.15
C THR A 396 -9.59 21.63 16.40
N ALA A 397 -8.53 20.89 16.07
CA ALA A 397 -7.14 21.36 16.20
C ALA A 397 -6.82 22.48 15.20
N ASP A 398 -5.88 23.37 15.53
CA ASP A 398 -5.53 24.51 14.67
C ASP A 398 -4.96 24.07 13.30
N HIS A 399 -4.09 23.06 13.31
CA HIS A 399 -3.42 22.54 12.12
C HIS A 399 -2.94 21.10 12.38
N ILE A 400 -3.13 20.21 11.41
CA ILE A 400 -2.52 18.87 11.39
C ILE A 400 -1.35 18.89 10.41
N GLN A 401 -0.15 18.55 10.88
CA GLN A 401 1.09 18.69 10.10
C GLN A 401 1.40 17.48 9.21
N ASP A 402 1.02 16.28 9.63
CA ASP A 402 1.41 15.01 9.02
C ASP A 402 0.42 13.89 9.42
N THR A 403 0.42 12.77 8.70
CA THR A 403 -0.40 11.59 9.04
C THR A 403 -0.05 10.99 10.41
N GLY A 404 1.21 11.06 10.87
CA GLY A 404 1.58 10.65 12.23
C GLY A 404 0.99 11.54 13.34
N VAL A 405 0.55 12.77 13.01
CA VAL A 405 -0.23 13.63 13.92
C VAL A 405 -1.73 13.30 13.78
N LEU A 406 -2.22 13.07 12.56
CA LEU A 406 -3.61 12.67 12.32
C LEU A 406 -3.98 11.37 13.05
N GLU A 407 -3.09 10.38 13.05
CA GLU A 407 -3.21 9.10 13.77
C GLU A 407 -3.65 9.33 15.23
N GLN A 408 -2.92 10.16 15.98
CA GLN A 408 -3.17 10.47 17.39
C GLN A 408 -4.55 11.11 17.67
N PHE A 409 -5.18 11.75 16.67
CA PHE A 409 -6.53 12.31 16.79
C PHE A 409 -7.66 11.34 16.41
N ILE A 410 -7.35 10.22 15.72
CA ILE A 410 -8.36 9.29 15.19
C ILE A 410 -8.33 7.89 15.83
N GLU A 411 -7.29 7.53 16.60
CA GLU A 411 -7.25 6.27 17.36
C GLU A 411 -8.36 6.13 18.41
N ASP A 412 -8.68 4.89 18.83
CA ASP A 412 -9.65 4.62 19.89
C ASP A 412 -9.07 4.80 21.31
N ARG A 413 -7.78 4.50 21.49
CA ARG A 413 -7.06 4.53 22.78
C ARG A 413 -5.61 5.03 22.60
N PRO A 414 -5.36 6.34 22.47
CA PRO A 414 -4.02 6.90 22.20
C PRO A 414 -3.00 6.77 23.35
N LEU A 415 -3.40 6.20 24.51
CA LEU A 415 -2.48 5.84 25.60
C LEU A 415 -1.93 4.41 25.49
N VAL A 416 -2.43 3.60 24.55
CA VAL A 416 -1.98 2.23 24.33
C VAL A 416 -0.78 2.23 23.37
N LEU A 417 0.35 1.65 23.80
CA LEU A 417 1.61 1.70 23.05
C LEU A 417 1.58 1.04 21.66
N VAL A 418 0.62 0.15 21.37
CA VAL A 418 0.50 -0.50 20.06
C VAL A 418 -0.36 0.34 19.12
N PRO A 419 0.10 0.65 17.89
CA PRO A 419 -0.64 1.49 16.95
C PRO A 419 -1.96 0.82 16.55
N GLN A 420 -3.02 1.62 16.50
CA GLN A 420 -4.38 1.25 16.07
C GLN A 420 -4.69 1.71 14.64
N THR A 421 -3.69 2.19 13.90
CA THR A 421 -3.70 2.35 12.44
C THR A 421 -2.47 1.69 11.81
N LEU A 422 -2.46 1.56 10.48
CA LEU A 422 -1.31 1.08 9.71
C LEU A 422 -0.86 2.21 8.77
N SER A 423 0.15 2.96 9.21
CA SER A 423 0.89 3.86 8.33
C SER A 423 1.69 3.05 7.28
N THR A 424 1.68 3.53 6.04
CA THR A 424 2.42 2.97 4.90
C THR A 424 2.82 4.06 3.91
N GLU A 425 4.03 3.96 3.34
CA GLU A 425 4.46 4.82 2.22
C GLU A 425 4.04 4.24 0.86
N ARG A 426 3.32 3.10 0.83
CA ARG A 426 3.17 2.25 -0.35
C ARG A 426 1.76 2.25 -0.97
N PRO A 427 1.57 2.77 -2.20
CA PRO A 427 0.27 2.76 -2.88
C PRO A 427 -0.22 1.35 -3.23
N ASP A 428 0.69 0.38 -3.45
CA ASP A 428 0.33 -1.01 -3.70
C ASP A 428 -0.13 -1.75 -2.44
N ARG A 429 0.42 -1.40 -1.27
CA ARG A 429 -0.07 -1.89 0.03
C ARG A 429 -1.45 -1.30 0.32
N MET A 430 -1.63 0.01 0.19
CA MET A 430 -2.95 0.63 0.37
C MET A 430 -4.01 0.04 -0.57
N ALA A 431 -3.69 -0.14 -1.86
CA ALA A 431 -4.58 -0.79 -2.83
C ALA A 431 -4.98 -2.22 -2.43
N ALA A 432 -4.08 -3.00 -1.84
CA ALA A 432 -4.40 -4.35 -1.37
C ALA A 432 -5.39 -4.35 -0.20
N PHE A 433 -5.22 -3.46 0.78
CA PHE A 433 -6.13 -3.33 1.92
C PHE A 433 -7.51 -2.78 1.49
N LEU A 434 -7.55 -1.79 0.59
CA LEU A 434 -8.80 -1.27 0.00
C LEU A 434 -9.59 -2.38 -0.74
N ALA A 435 -8.92 -3.24 -1.50
CA ALA A 435 -9.55 -4.38 -2.18
C ALA A 435 -10.09 -5.48 -1.23
N GLU A 436 -9.65 -5.47 0.03
CA GLU A 436 -10.19 -6.31 1.10
C GLU A 436 -11.31 -5.63 1.91
N GLY A 437 -11.61 -4.35 1.63
CA GLY A 437 -12.71 -3.59 2.24
C GLY A 437 -12.33 -2.74 3.46
N HIS A 438 -11.06 -2.35 3.58
CA HIS A 438 -10.61 -1.33 4.53
C HIS A 438 -10.88 0.10 4.01
N VAL A 439 -10.57 1.11 4.81
CA VAL A 439 -10.53 2.53 4.42
C VAL A 439 -9.08 3.03 4.45
N GLY A 440 -8.68 3.75 3.42
CA GLY A 440 -7.39 4.45 3.33
C GLY A 440 -7.55 5.95 3.59
N LEU A 441 -6.55 6.57 4.21
CA LEU A 441 -6.46 8.01 4.45
C LEU A 441 -5.14 8.55 3.90
N LEU A 442 -5.22 9.65 3.16
CA LEU A 442 -4.07 10.41 2.67
C LEU A 442 -4.22 11.86 3.12
N LEU A 443 -3.13 12.51 3.52
CA LEU A 443 -3.11 13.92 3.93
C LEU A 443 -2.18 14.71 3.00
N ASP A 444 -2.62 15.88 2.54
CA ASP A 444 -1.76 16.76 1.74
C ASP A 444 -0.56 17.25 2.58
N GLY A 445 0.65 17.17 2.02
CA GLY A 445 1.91 17.39 2.72
C GLY A 445 2.57 16.13 3.31
N SER A 446 1.91 14.96 3.32
CA SER A 446 2.45 13.73 3.92
C SER A 446 2.83 12.67 2.87
N PRO A 447 4.07 12.10 2.92
CA PRO A 447 4.48 10.98 2.08
C PRO A 447 4.05 9.61 2.64
N PHE A 448 3.16 9.58 3.65
CA PHE A 448 2.57 8.36 4.21
C PHE A 448 1.05 8.43 4.11
N GLY A 449 0.42 7.26 3.98
CA GLY A 449 -1.03 7.06 4.11
C GLY A 449 -1.34 6.14 5.28
N LEU A 450 -2.48 6.37 5.94
CA LEU A 450 -2.97 5.49 7.01
C LEU A 450 -4.01 4.51 6.45
N ILE A 451 -4.05 3.30 6.99
CA ILE A 451 -5.07 2.28 6.70
C ILE A 451 -5.82 1.96 8.01
N VAL A 452 -7.14 1.90 7.94
CA VAL A 452 -8.03 1.62 9.08
C VAL A 452 -9.24 0.75 8.65
N PRO A 453 -9.79 -0.11 9.53
CA PRO A 453 -9.25 -0.54 10.82
C PRO A 453 -8.02 -1.43 10.64
N VAL A 454 -7.36 -1.81 11.74
CA VAL A 454 -6.24 -2.76 11.71
C VAL A 454 -6.31 -3.79 12.81
N THR A 455 -5.58 -4.88 12.60
CA THR A 455 -5.40 -5.96 13.58
C THR A 455 -3.93 -6.17 13.90
N PHE A 456 -3.62 -6.76 15.05
CA PHE A 456 -2.26 -7.14 15.45
C PHE A 456 -1.50 -7.88 14.35
N TRP A 457 -2.17 -8.78 13.63
CA TRP A 457 -1.60 -9.59 12.54
C TRP A 457 -1.19 -8.74 11.33
N SER A 458 -2.01 -7.76 10.95
CA SER A 458 -1.72 -6.87 9.81
C SER A 458 -0.47 -6.00 10.00
N LEU A 459 -0.07 -5.72 11.25
CA LEU A 459 1.17 -5.02 11.60
C LEU A 459 2.43 -5.91 11.48
N LEU A 460 2.27 -7.24 11.39
CA LEU A 460 3.35 -8.22 11.22
C LEU A 460 3.48 -8.75 9.78
N HIS A 461 2.50 -8.45 8.92
CA HIS A 461 2.52 -8.80 7.50
C HIS A 461 3.25 -7.71 6.69
N ALA A 462 4.28 -8.08 5.94
CA ALA A 462 4.98 -7.18 5.03
C ALA A 462 4.30 -7.15 3.66
N ALA A 463 4.42 -6.06 2.89
CA ALA A 463 3.84 -6.00 1.54
C ALA A 463 4.36 -7.14 0.62
N GLU A 464 5.64 -7.49 0.76
CA GLU A 464 6.30 -8.59 0.07
C GLU A 464 5.70 -9.98 0.36
N ASP A 465 5.00 -10.17 1.49
CA ASP A 465 4.35 -11.45 1.83
C ASP A 465 3.37 -11.89 0.76
N HIS A 466 2.73 -10.95 0.06
CA HIS A 466 1.73 -11.21 -0.96
C HIS A 466 2.36 -11.57 -2.32
N PHE A 467 3.51 -10.97 -2.66
CA PHE A 467 4.22 -11.17 -3.92
C PHE A 467 5.07 -12.44 -3.96
N LEU A 468 5.59 -12.89 -2.81
CA LEU A 468 6.32 -14.15 -2.71
C LEU A 468 5.41 -15.38 -2.89
N ARG A 469 6.03 -16.53 -3.20
CA ARG A 469 5.33 -17.84 -3.18
C ARG A 469 4.89 -18.17 -1.75
N TRP A 470 3.68 -18.73 -1.59
CA TRP A 470 3.05 -18.96 -0.29
C TRP A 470 3.90 -19.71 0.77
N PRO A 471 4.78 -20.70 0.43
CA PRO A 471 5.62 -21.35 1.44
C PRO A 471 6.70 -20.42 1.99
N PHE A 472 7.27 -19.57 1.12
CA PHE A 472 8.30 -18.60 1.52
C PHE A 472 7.70 -17.47 2.37
N GLY A 473 6.53 -16.96 1.99
CA GLY A 473 5.77 -16.01 2.81
C GLY A 473 5.40 -16.57 4.18
N THR A 474 4.96 -17.84 4.25
CA THR A 474 4.70 -18.55 5.52
C THR A 474 5.96 -18.65 6.39
N PHE A 475 7.09 -19.08 5.82
CA PHE A 475 8.35 -19.18 6.54
C PHE A 475 8.79 -17.83 7.11
N LEU A 476 8.74 -16.76 6.30
CA LEU A 476 9.08 -15.41 6.75
C LEU A 476 8.15 -14.90 7.85
N ARG A 477 6.83 -15.13 7.76
CA ARG A 477 5.89 -14.77 8.84
C ARG A 477 6.19 -15.52 10.14
N ILE A 478 6.52 -16.82 10.10
CA ILE A 478 6.96 -17.57 11.28
C ILE A 478 8.23 -16.96 11.88
N VAL A 479 9.22 -16.63 11.04
CA VAL A 479 10.45 -15.95 11.48
C VAL A 479 10.15 -14.60 12.13
N ARG A 480 9.22 -13.80 11.61
CA ARG A 480 8.84 -12.51 12.23
C ARG A 480 8.14 -12.68 13.58
N VAL A 481 7.27 -13.68 13.74
CA VAL A 481 6.62 -13.97 15.04
C VAL A 481 7.66 -14.42 16.07
N ALA A 482 8.60 -15.29 15.69
CA ALA A 482 9.71 -15.69 16.57
C ALA A 482 10.64 -14.51 16.90
N ALA A 483 10.94 -13.66 15.92
CA ALA A 483 11.76 -12.46 16.08
C ALA A 483 11.12 -11.40 16.99
N LEU A 484 9.80 -11.19 16.89
CA LEU A 484 9.05 -10.34 17.82
C LEU A 484 9.12 -10.89 19.26
N GLY A 485 8.93 -12.19 19.44
CA GLY A 485 9.06 -12.85 20.73
C GLY A 485 10.46 -12.67 21.34
N ALA A 486 11.52 -12.86 20.54
CA ALA A 486 12.89 -12.61 20.97
C ALA A 486 13.14 -11.13 21.30
N ALA A 487 12.72 -10.21 20.44
CA ALA A 487 12.91 -8.76 20.60
C ALA A 487 12.18 -8.14 21.81
N LEU A 488 11.14 -8.82 22.31
CA LEU A 488 10.41 -8.45 23.53
C LEU A 488 10.95 -9.15 24.79
N LEU A 489 11.16 -10.46 24.73
CA LEU A 489 11.29 -11.31 25.92
C LEU A 489 12.70 -11.83 26.18
N LEU A 490 13.60 -11.90 25.20
CA LEU A 490 14.89 -12.59 25.35
C LEU A 490 15.79 -11.99 26.46
N PRO A 491 15.95 -10.65 26.59
CA PRO A 491 16.73 -10.06 27.69
C PRO A 491 16.07 -10.27 29.06
N ALA A 492 14.75 -10.23 29.12
CA ALA A 492 13.98 -10.47 30.33
C ALA A 492 14.11 -11.94 30.80
N VAL A 493 13.97 -12.89 29.88
CA VAL A 493 14.19 -14.33 30.13
C VAL A 493 15.62 -14.58 30.62
N TYR A 494 16.64 -13.92 30.06
CA TYR A 494 18.02 -14.05 30.55
C TYR A 494 18.16 -13.63 32.01
N ILE A 495 17.56 -12.51 32.43
CA ILE A 495 17.53 -12.07 33.83
C ILE A 495 16.77 -13.09 34.70
N ALA A 496 15.59 -13.55 34.25
CA ALA A 496 14.75 -14.48 35.01
C ALA A 496 15.40 -15.85 35.24
N VAL A 497 16.13 -16.38 34.26
CA VAL A 497 16.91 -17.61 34.42
C VAL A 497 18.11 -17.35 35.34
N THR A 498 18.95 -16.38 35.01
CA THR A 498 20.25 -16.23 35.69
C THR A 498 20.18 -15.70 37.13
N ASN A 499 19.11 -15.00 37.51
CA ASN A 499 18.93 -14.51 38.88
C ASN A 499 17.99 -15.38 39.74
N PHE A 500 17.05 -16.11 39.15
CA PHE A 500 16.00 -16.84 39.91
C PHE A 500 15.93 -18.34 39.62
N HIS A 501 16.39 -18.82 38.45
CA HIS A 501 16.24 -20.23 38.03
C HIS A 501 17.52 -20.78 37.37
N PRO A 502 18.70 -20.70 38.01
CA PRO A 502 19.97 -21.11 37.39
C PRO A 502 20.01 -22.60 37.02
N GLU A 503 19.25 -23.45 37.73
CA GLU A 503 19.15 -24.90 37.48
C GLU A 503 18.47 -25.27 36.15
N MET A 504 17.86 -24.29 35.45
CA MET A 504 17.39 -24.49 34.07
C MET A 504 18.52 -24.44 33.03
N ILE A 505 19.73 -24.03 33.41
CA ILE A 505 20.90 -23.98 32.53
C ILE A 505 21.71 -25.29 32.70
N PRO A 506 22.08 -25.98 31.60
CA PRO A 506 23.00 -27.12 31.67
C PRO A 506 24.30 -26.75 32.38
N THR A 507 24.79 -27.61 33.28
CA THR A 507 25.87 -27.30 34.24
C THR A 507 27.11 -26.68 33.59
N ASP A 508 27.54 -27.18 32.43
CA ASP A 508 28.71 -26.67 31.71
C ASP A 508 28.53 -25.21 31.26
N LEU A 509 27.33 -24.86 30.79
CA LEU A 509 26.97 -23.50 30.38
C LEU A 509 26.76 -22.59 31.60
N LEU A 510 26.23 -23.12 32.71
CA LEU A 510 26.11 -22.39 33.97
C LEU A 510 27.50 -22.03 34.55
N LEU A 511 28.45 -22.96 34.49
CA LEU A 511 29.84 -22.74 34.89
C LEU A 511 30.54 -21.72 33.97
N ALA A 512 30.30 -21.75 32.67
CA ALA A 512 30.80 -20.74 31.73
C ALA A 512 30.21 -19.33 32.00
N ILE A 513 28.93 -19.24 32.37
CA ILE A 513 28.29 -17.99 32.80
C ILE A 513 28.90 -17.50 34.12
N ALA A 514 29.11 -18.38 35.11
CA ALA A 514 29.72 -18.02 36.38
C ALA A 514 31.16 -17.50 36.21
N ALA A 515 32.00 -18.22 35.47
CA ALA A 515 33.40 -17.86 35.23
C ALA A 515 33.58 -16.59 34.36
N THR A 516 32.56 -16.20 33.59
CA THR A 516 32.55 -14.90 32.90
C THR A 516 32.00 -13.77 33.78
N ARG A 517 31.10 -14.06 34.71
CA ARG A 517 30.53 -13.07 35.65
C ARG A 517 31.40 -12.75 36.86
N GLU A 518 32.28 -13.64 37.31
CA GLU A 518 33.24 -13.37 38.40
C GLU A 518 34.07 -12.09 38.16
N LYS A 519 34.27 -11.73 36.89
CA LYS A 519 35.03 -10.55 36.45
C LYS A 519 34.18 -9.29 36.25
N VAL A 520 32.85 -9.41 36.30
CA VAL A 520 31.91 -8.33 36.00
C VAL A 520 31.39 -7.70 37.30
N PRO A 521 31.57 -6.38 37.53
CA PRO A 521 31.23 -5.74 38.81
C PRO A 521 29.75 -5.38 38.96
N PHE A 522 28.92 -5.62 37.93
CA PHE A 522 27.52 -5.19 37.88
C PHE A 522 26.54 -6.38 37.95
N PRO A 523 25.39 -6.24 38.65
CA PRO A 523 24.29 -7.20 38.57
C PRO A 523 23.69 -7.26 37.16
N THR A 524 23.13 -8.40 36.77
CA THR A 524 22.63 -8.66 35.41
C THR A 524 21.57 -7.69 34.91
N ALA A 525 20.67 -7.24 35.79
CA ALA A 525 19.69 -6.22 35.41
C ALA A 525 20.37 -4.90 34.98
N VAL A 526 21.51 -4.56 35.61
CA VAL A 526 22.32 -3.39 35.27
C VAL A 526 23.13 -3.65 33.99
N GLU A 527 23.74 -4.83 33.82
CA GLU A 527 24.39 -5.23 32.54
C GLU A 527 23.41 -5.06 31.35
N VAL A 528 22.18 -5.60 31.47
CA VAL A 528 21.17 -5.55 30.41
C VAL A 528 20.74 -4.13 30.14
N ILE A 529 20.39 -3.34 31.18
CA ILE A 529 19.94 -1.96 31.00
C ILE A 529 21.02 -1.09 30.35
N ILE A 530 22.29 -1.22 30.74
CA ILE A 530 23.41 -0.49 30.12
C ILE A 530 23.53 -0.88 28.64
N MET A 531 23.50 -2.17 28.32
CA MET A 531 23.74 -2.64 26.94
C MET A 531 22.57 -2.32 26.01
N GLU A 532 21.32 -2.53 26.44
CA GLU A 532 20.09 -2.18 25.70
C GLU A 532 20.01 -0.67 25.44
N MET A 533 20.23 0.16 26.47
CA MET A 533 20.25 1.62 26.32
C MET A 533 21.35 2.07 25.35
N SER A 534 22.53 1.46 25.42
CA SER A 534 23.63 1.78 24.51
C SER A 534 23.35 1.37 23.06
N PHE A 535 22.65 0.25 22.83
CA PHE A 535 22.22 -0.15 21.49
C PHE A 535 21.13 0.76 20.91
N GLU A 536 20.13 1.17 21.69
CA GLU A 536 19.13 2.13 21.21
C GLU A 536 19.75 3.52 20.97
N LEU A 537 20.74 3.96 21.76
CA LEU A 537 21.54 5.17 21.47
C LEU A 537 22.30 5.07 20.14
N ILE A 538 22.94 3.93 19.85
CA ILE A 538 23.61 3.68 18.56
C ILE A 538 22.59 3.70 17.41
N ARG A 539 21.40 3.12 17.61
CA ARG A 539 20.32 3.09 16.61
C ARG A 539 19.77 4.48 16.31
N GLU A 540 19.49 5.26 17.35
CA GLU A 540 18.98 6.63 17.26
C GLU A 540 19.99 7.59 16.61
N ALA A 541 21.28 7.44 16.92
CA ALA A 541 22.35 8.13 16.20
C ALA A 541 22.44 7.67 14.74
N GLY A 542 22.33 6.37 14.48
CA GLY A 542 22.43 5.77 13.16
C GLY A 542 21.36 6.26 12.17
N ILE A 543 20.09 6.37 12.60
CA ILE A 543 19.00 6.86 11.74
C ILE A 543 19.07 8.36 11.44
N ARG A 544 19.74 9.14 12.30
CA ARG A 544 19.92 10.60 12.13
C ARG A 544 21.13 10.96 11.26
N VAL A 545 21.99 10.00 10.93
CA VAL A 545 23.21 10.21 10.13
C VAL A 545 22.97 9.75 8.69
N PRO A 546 22.92 10.68 7.70
CA PRO A 546 22.46 10.37 6.36
C PRO A 546 23.45 9.52 5.54
N GLY A 547 22.89 8.72 4.63
CA GLY A 547 23.64 7.93 3.65
C GLY A 547 24.47 6.79 4.26
N VAL A 548 25.57 6.42 3.60
CA VAL A 548 26.42 5.28 3.96
C VAL A 548 27.05 5.35 5.36
N ILE A 549 27.08 6.55 5.96
CA ILE A 549 27.70 6.78 7.27
C ILE A 549 26.81 6.21 8.39
N GLY A 550 25.47 6.25 8.26
CA GLY A 550 24.54 5.71 9.26
C GLY A 550 24.75 4.22 9.55
N PRO A 551 24.69 3.34 8.52
CA PRO A 551 25.01 1.92 8.67
C PRO A 551 26.44 1.65 9.16
N THR A 552 27.41 2.45 8.70
CA THR A 552 28.81 2.34 9.17
C THR A 552 28.93 2.66 10.66
N LEU A 553 28.26 3.72 11.14
CA LEU A 553 28.20 4.10 12.55
C LEU A 553 27.50 3.04 13.39
N GLY A 554 26.44 2.41 12.87
CA GLY A 554 25.79 1.27 13.51
C GLY A 554 26.72 0.07 13.69
N ILE A 555 27.43 -0.34 12.63
CA ILE A 555 28.37 -1.47 12.67
C ILE A 555 29.57 -1.16 13.59
N VAL A 556 30.22 -0.01 13.40
CA VAL A 556 31.40 0.38 14.18
C VAL A 556 31.02 0.64 15.64
N GLY A 557 29.88 1.28 15.90
CA GLY A 557 29.34 1.51 17.23
C GLY A 557 29.07 0.20 17.95
N ALA A 558 28.30 -0.71 17.36
CA ALA A 558 27.98 -2.00 17.98
C ALA A 558 29.22 -2.88 18.22
N LEU A 559 30.15 -2.92 17.25
CA LEU A 559 31.38 -3.70 17.37
C LEU A 559 32.31 -3.14 18.47
N ILE A 560 32.60 -1.84 18.45
CA ILE A 560 33.47 -1.20 19.44
C ILE A 560 32.83 -1.24 20.83
N LEU A 561 31.52 -0.96 20.95
CA LEU A 561 30.81 -1.05 22.22
C LEU A 561 30.87 -2.48 22.79
N GLY A 562 30.50 -3.49 22.00
CA GLY A 562 30.51 -4.89 22.43
C GLY A 562 31.91 -5.38 22.82
N GLN A 563 32.92 -5.08 22.00
CA GLN A 563 34.31 -5.46 22.30
C GLN A 563 34.88 -4.71 23.50
N ALA A 564 34.66 -3.39 23.62
CA ALA A 564 35.17 -2.59 24.73
C ALA A 564 34.47 -2.93 26.06
N ALA A 565 33.15 -3.12 26.06
CA ALA A 565 32.41 -3.48 27.26
C ALA A 565 32.77 -4.89 27.78
N VAL A 566 33.06 -5.84 26.88
CA VAL A 566 33.60 -7.16 27.26
C VAL A 566 35.06 -7.07 27.71
N ALA A 567 35.92 -6.33 27.01
CA ALA A 567 37.34 -6.19 27.37
C ALA A 567 37.53 -5.46 28.71
N ALA A 568 36.71 -4.46 29.00
CA ALA A 568 36.65 -3.78 30.29
C ALA A 568 35.92 -4.60 31.39
N SER A 569 35.40 -5.79 31.06
CA SER A 569 34.57 -6.64 31.93
C SER A 569 33.37 -5.89 32.54
N ILE A 570 32.78 -4.94 31.81
CA ILE A 570 31.57 -4.21 32.21
C ILE A 570 30.30 -5.05 31.92
N VAL A 571 30.35 -5.91 30.90
CA VAL A 571 29.28 -6.87 30.55
C VAL A 571 29.85 -8.24 30.23
N SER A 572 29.07 -9.28 30.50
CA SER A 572 29.40 -10.66 30.13
C SER A 572 29.28 -10.90 28.61
N PRO A 573 30.16 -11.72 27.98
CA PRO A 573 30.10 -11.98 26.53
C PRO A 573 28.78 -12.59 26.04
N ILE A 574 28.16 -13.42 26.90
CA ILE A 574 26.89 -14.09 26.61
C ILE A 574 25.73 -13.08 26.54
N LEU A 575 25.77 -12.03 27.35
CA LEU A 575 24.80 -10.94 27.30
C LEU A 575 24.91 -10.13 26.00
N VAL A 576 26.12 -9.90 25.48
CA VAL A 576 26.30 -9.24 24.17
C VAL A 576 25.66 -10.04 23.04
N ILE A 577 25.77 -11.38 23.05
CA ILE A 577 25.09 -12.25 22.08
C ILE A 577 23.56 -12.10 22.19
N ILE A 578 23.03 -12.07 23.41
CA ILE A 578 21.58 -11.95 23.67
C ILE A 578 21.02 -10.61 23.21
N VAL A 579 21.70 -9.50 23.50
CA VAL A 579 21.27 -8.16 23.04
C VAL A 579 21.43 -8.04 21.52
N ALA A 580 22.46 -8.63 20.91
CA ALA A 580 22.60 -8.68 19.45
C ALA A 580 21.45 -9.45 18.77
N LEU A 581 21.03 -10.60 19.31
CA LEU A 581 19.87 -11.35 18.83
C LEU A 581 18.56 -10.56 19.02
N THR A 582 18.42 -9.84 20.13
CA THR A 582 17.26 -8.98 20.44
C THR A 582 17.17 -7.81 19.46
N ALA A 583 18.30 -7.17 19.15
CA ALA A 583 18.40 -6.09 18.15
C ALA A 583 18.08 -6.60 16.73
N LEU A 584 18.65 -7.74 16.32
CA LEU A 584 18.31 -8.39 15.04
C LEU A 584 16.83 -8.72 14.94
N GLY A 585 16.21 -9.25 16.00
CA GLY A 585 14.77 -9.50 16.06
C GLY A 585 13.94 -8.23 15.88
N SER A 586 14.40 -7.10 16.44
CA SER A 586 13.75 -5.79 16.31
C SER A 586 13.83 -5.17 14.90
N PHE A 587 14.71 -5.67 14.02
CA PHE A 587 14.74 -5.28 12.61
C PHE A 587 13.86 -6.15 11.71
N ALA A 588 13.36 -7.30 12.20
CA ALA A 588 12.44 -8.16 11.45
C ALA A 588 10.97 -7.74 11.56
N ILE A 589 10.64 -6.79 12.45
CA ILE A 589 9.29 -6.22 12.59
C ILE A 589 9.07 -5.21 11.45
N PRO A 590 8.06 -5.38 10.56
CA PRO A 590 8.00 -4.63 9.31
C PRO A 590 7.38 -3.23 9.46
N ASN A 591 6.51 -3.01 10.44
CA ASN A 591 5.95 -1.69 10.72
C ASN A 591 6.79 -0.94 11.77
N PHE A 592 7.16 0.31 11.47
CA PHE A 592 8.04 1.12 12.32
C PHE A 592 7.44 1.44 13.70
N ASN A 593 6.15 1.84 13.75
CA ASN A 593 5.46 2.17 15.00
C ASN A 593 5.39 0.93 15.92
N MET A 594 5.03 -0.23 15.38
CA MET A 594 5.05 -1.52 16.08
C MET A 594 6.46 -1.92 16.56
N ALA A 595 7.49 -1.66 15.76
CA ALA A 595 8.89 -1.89 16.14
C ALA A 595 9.38 -0.92 17.24
N PHE A 596 8.74 0.25 17.41
CA PHE A 596 9.01 1.20 18.50
C PHE A 596 8.22 0.83 19.77
N ALA A 597 6.95 0.47 19.64
CA ALA A 597 6.11 -0.08 20.71
C ALA A 597 6.82 -1.26 21.42
N ALA A 598 7.31 -2.23 20.63
CA ALA A 598 8.02 -3.39 21.16
C ALA A 598 9.32 -3.03 21.91
N ARG A 599 9.99 -1.92 21.56
CA ARG A 599 11.18 -1.43 22.27
C ARG A 599 10.83 -0.87 23.65
N ILE A 600 9.75 -0.09 23.76
CA ILE A 600 9.30 0.44 25.06
C ILE A 600 8.87 -0.72 25.97
N THR A 601 8.05 -1.66 25.48
CA THR A 601 7.57 -2.79 26.28
C THR A 601 8.72 -3.73 26.71
N ARG A 602 9.81 -3.86 25.94
CA ARG A 602 11.02 -4.62 26.34
C ARG A 602 11.58 -4.13 27.68
N PHE A 603 11.68 -2.82 27.90
CA PHE A 603 12.19 -2.27 29.16
C PHE A 603 11.26 -2.56 30.35
N ALA A 604 9.94 -2.60 30.12
CA ALA A 604 8.99 -3.05 31.14
C ALA A 604 9.18 -4.54 31.49
N TYR A 605 9.38 -5.42 30.49
CA TYR A 605 9.71 -6.83 30.74
C TYR A 605 11.04 -7.03 31.48
N ILE A 606 12.06 -6.23 31.15
CA ILE A 606 13.37 -6.23 31.85
C ILE A 606 13.18 -5.87 33.33
N ALA A 607 12.39 -4.84 33.64
CA ALA A 607 12.09 -4.45 35.02
C ALA A 607 11.28 -5.51 35.78
N LEU A 608 10.26 -6.09 35.15
CA LEU A 608 9.45 -7.17 35.73
C LEU A 608 10.26 -8.44 36.00
N ALA A 609 11.16 -8.81 35.08
CA ALA A 609 12.06 -9.95 35.26
C ALA A 609 13.12 -9.70 36.35
N ALA A 610 13.64 -8.47 36.46
CA ALA A 610 14.57 -8.10 37.53
C ALA A 610 13.91 -8.16 38.92
N ALA A 611 12.62 -7.81 39.02
CA ALA A 611 11.88 -7.81 40.29
C ALA A 611 11.30 -9.18 40.68
N PHE A 612 10.81 -9.98 39.71
CA PHE A 612 10.01 -11.19 39.99
C PHE A 612 10.34 -12.39 39.09
N GLY A 613 11.43 -12.36 38.31
CA GLY A 613 11.82 -13.44 37.42
C GLY A 613 10.71 -13.84 36.43
N PHE A 614 10.54 -15.15 36.21
CA PHE A 614 9.51 -15.67 35.30
C PHE A 614 8.08 -15.30 35.70
N TYR A 615 7.79 -15.14 36.99
CA TYR A 615 6.46 -14.71 37.44
C TYR A 615 6.16 -13.28 36.96
N GLY A 616 7.15 -12.39 37.01
CA GLY A 616 7.04 -11.03 36.47
C GLY A 616 6.81 -11.02 34.95
N ILE A 617 7.54 -11.85 34.20
CA ILE A 617 7.35 -11.98 32.75
C ILE A 617 5.94 -12.51 32.43
N ALA A 618 5.50 -13.57 33.10
CA ALA A 618 4.18 -14.16 32.89
C ALA A 618 3.04 -13.19 33.21
N ALA A 619 3.15 -12.45 34.32
CA ALA A 619 2.20 -11.40 34.69
C ALA A 619 2.19 -10.24 33.66
N GLY A 620 3.37 -9.83 33.17
CA GLY A 620 3.49 -8.83 32.10
C GLY A 620 2.83 -9.26 30.80
N VAL A 621 3.07 -10.50 30.35
CA VAL A 621 2.45 -11.07 29.14
C VAL A 621 0.93 -11.17 29.29
N PHE A 622 0.45 -11.57 30.46
CA PHE A 622 -0.99 -11.63 30.76
C PHE A 622 -1.65 -10.24 30.69
N VAL A 623 -1.07 -9.22 31.35
CA VAL A 623 -1.56 -7.83 31.28
C VAL A 623 -1.49 -7.30 29.83
N GLN A 624 -0.40 -7.56 29.11
CA GLN A 624 -0.25 -7.12 27.72
C GLN A 624 -1.31 -7.72 26.80
N MET A 625 -1.66 -9.00 26.99
CA MET A 625 -2.73 -9.67 26.24
C MET A 625 -4.13 -9.14 26.61
N LEU A 626 -4.40 -8.81 27.88
CA LEU A 626 -5.66 -8.15 28.28
C LEU A 626 -5.82 -6.78 27.62
N ILE A 627 -4.74 -6.00 27.50
CA ILE A 627 -4.74 -4.72 26.78
C ILE A 627 -5.05 -4.97 25.29
N TYR A 628 -4.38 -5.92 24.63
CA TYR A 628 -4.59 -6.20 23.21
C TYR A 628 -5.99 -6.76 22.88
N VAL A 629 -6.55 -7.63 23.74
CA VAL A 629 -7.89 -8.21 23.55
C VAL A 629 -9.00 -7.21 23.84
N SER A 630 -8.81 -6.28 24.78
CA SER A 630 -9.79 -5.20 25.06
C SER A 630 -9.71 -4.02 24.09
N THR A 631 -8.63 -3.90 23.33
CA THR A 631 -8.43 -2.79 22.38
C THR A 631 -9.14 -3.04 21.05
N ARG A 632 -9.67 -1.96 20.48
CA ARG A 632 -10.33 -1.94 19.17
C ARG A 632 -9.61 -0.94 18.25
N SER A 633 -9.82 -1.11 16.95
CA SER A 633 -9.48 -0.15 15.91
C SER A 633 -10.75 0.11 15.11
N PHE A 634 -11.33 1.31 15.23
CA PHE A 634 -12.57 1.74 14.57
C PHE A 634 -13.72 0.74 14.78
N GLY A 635 -13.85 0.25 16.02
CA GLY A 635 -14.85 -0.74 16.44
C GLY A 635 -14.46 -2.22 16.25
N VAL A 636 -13.52 -2.53 15.34
CA VAL A 636 -13.01 -3.89 15.11
C VAL A 636 -12.11 -4.34 16.28
N PRO A 637 -12.29 -5.54 16.86
CA PRO A 637 -11.40 -6.08 17.89
C PRO A 637 -9.98 -6.32 17.35
N PHE A 638 -8.96 -5.76 18.02
CA PHE A 638 -7.59 -5.72 17.51
C PHE A 638 -6.93 -7.10 17.33
N MET A 639 -7.37 -8.12 18.07
CA MET A 639 -6.85 -9.50 17.99
C MET A 639 -7.65 -10.40 17.02
N SER A 640 -8.65 -9.87 16.32
CA SER A 640 -9.41 -10.59 15.28
C SER A 640 -8.49 -11.02 14.12
N PRO A 641 -8.69 -12.17 13.45
CA PRO A 641 -9.78 -13.15 13.60
C PRO A 641 -9.49 -14.27 14.62
N VAL A 642 -8.51 -14.08 15.52
CA VAL A 642 -8.16 -15.07 16.56
C VAL A 642 -8.98 -14.85 17.83
N ALA A 643 -9.12 -13.59 18.27
CA ALA A 643 -9.98 -13.19 19.38
C ALA A 643 -10.77 -11.91 19.01
N PRO A 644 -12.11 -11.99 18.82
CA PRO A 644 -12.92 -13.20 18.78
C PRO A 644 -12.54 -14.11 17.60
N PHE A 645 -12.76 -15.42 17.75
CA PHE A 645 -12.53 -16.37 16.67
C PHE A 645 -13.58 -16.17 15.56
N ALA A 646 -13.13 -15.93 14.33
CA ALA A 646 -14.00 -15.72 13.18
C ALA A 646 -13.48 -16.47 11.94
N GLN A 647 -14.35 -17.19 11.24
CA GLN A 647 -13.96 -17.97 10.07
C GLN A 647 -13.48 -17.05 8.93
N SER A 648 -12.19 -17.13 8.64
CA SER A 648 -11.44 -16.36 7.64
C SER A 648 -10.62 -17.33 6.77
N SER A 649 -10.00 -16.84 5.70
CA SER A 649 -9.14 -17.60 4.77
C SER A 649 -7.80 -18.08 5.35
N GLY A 650 -7.73 -18.32 6.67
CA GLY A 650 -6.56 -18.83 7.39
C GLY A 650 -5.36 -17.88 7.51
N ASP A 651 -5.37 -16.73 6.84
CA ASP A 651 -4.20 -15.85 6.64
C ASP A 651 -3.82 -15.02 7.89
N VAL A 652 -3.40 -15.69 8.96
CA VAL A 652 -3.05 -15.07 10.25
C VAL A 652 -1.54 -15.10 10.47
N VAL A 653 -0.95 -16.30 10.53
CA VAL A 653 0.51 -16.52 10.58
C VAL A 653 0.93 -17.40 9.41
N LEU A 654 0.23 -18.53 9.20
CA LEU A 654 0.39 -19.36 8.01
C LEU A 654 -0.27 -18.69 6.81
N ARG A 655 0.40 -18.66 5.66
CA ARG A 655 -0.14 -18.13 4.40
C ARG A 655 -0.53 -19.26 3.47
N TYR A 656 -1.84 -19.41 3.24
CA TYR A 656 -2.37 -20.33 2.25
C TYR A 656 -2.09 -19.87 0.81
N PRO A 657 -2.24 -20.73 -0.21
CA PRO A 657 -2.16 -20.31 -1.60
C PRO A 657 -3.21 -19.23 -1.92
N SER A 658 -2.83 -18.21 -2.71
CA SER A 658 -3.74 -17.12 -3.07
C SER A 658 -5.01 -17.59 -3.80
N TRP A 659 -4.92 -18.66 -4.59
CA TRP A 659 -6.06 -19.24 -5.31
C TRP A 659 -7.06 -20.01 -4.43
N SER A 660 -6.81 -20.14 -3.12
CA SER A 660 -7.73 -20.74 -2.14
C SER A 660 -8.07 -19.76 -0.99
N MET A 661 -7.92 -18.46 -1.23
CA MET A 661 -8.33 -17.39 -0.31
C MET A 661 -9.71 -16.86 -0.68
N GLU A 662 -10.73 -17.71 -0.56
CA GLU A 662 -12.11 -17.45 -1.00
C GLU A 662 -12.82 -16.34 -0.22
N LEU A 663 -12.52 -16.16 1.06
CA LEU A 663 -13.21 -15.22 1.94
C LEU A 663 -12.37 -13.96 2.23
N ARG A 664 -13.00 -12.78 2.21
CA ARG A 664 -12.45 -11.53 2.78
C ARG A 664 -12.41 -11.61 4.32
N PRO A 665 -11.59 -10.77 4.99
CA PRO A 665 -11.49 -10.76 6.45
C PRO A 665 -12.86 -10.51 7.11
N PRO A 666 -13.39 -11.43 7.93
CA PRO A 666 -14.78 -11.39 8.38
C PRO A 666 -15.12 -10.21 9.29
N PHE A 667 -14.11 -9.66 9.99
CA PHE A 667 -14.28 -8.55 10.92
C PHE A 667 -14.60 -7.20 10.25
N LEU A 668 -14.38 -7.07 8.93
CA LEU A 668 -14.70 -5.87 8.17
C LEU A 668 -16.20 -5.77 7.84
N GLN A 669 -16.93 -6.89 7.85
CA GLN A 669 -18.33 -7.00 7.39
C GLN A 669 -18.55 -6.45 5.96
N THR A 670 -17.70 -6.87 5.00
CA THR A 670 -17.79 -6.46 3.59
C THR A 670 -18.96 -7.10 2.83
N SER A 671 -19.44 -6.41 1.79
CA SER A 671 -20.51 -6.90 0.90
C SER A 671 -20.06 -6.87 -0.57
N PRO A 672 -19.76 -8.00 -1.24
CA PRO A 672 -19.85 -9.38 -0.75
C PRO A 672 -18.68 -9.78 0.15
N ARG A 673 -18.88 -10.85 0.94
CA ARG A 673 -17.83 -11.49 1.76
C ARG A 673 -16.87 -12.34 0.93
N GLU A 674 -17.31 -12.83 -0.23
CA GLU A 674 -16.50 -13.68 -1.12
C GLU A 674 -15.52 -12.82 -1.95
N ARG A 675 -14.23 -13.10 -1.79
CA ARG A 675 -13.11 -12.49 -2.53
C ARG A 675 -13.04 -13.01 -3.97
N GLN A 676 -13.26 -14.31 -4.14
CA GLN A 676 -13.09 -15.07 -5.39
C GLN A 676 -13.86 -16.40 -5.28
N PRO A 677 -14.28 -17.02 -6.39
CA PRO A 677 -14.93 -18.33 -6.36
C PRO A 677 -13.97 -19.45 -5.95
N GLU A 678 -14.51 -20.52 -5.37
CA GLU A 678 -13.83 -21.77 -4.97
C GLU A 678 -12.87 -22.29 -6.05
N VAL A 679 -13.31 -22.31 -7.32
CA VAL A 679 -12.48 -22.71 -8.46
C VAL A 679 -11.94 -21.50 -9.22
N ALA A 680 -11.14 -20.65 -8.53
CA ALA A 680 -10.44 -19.52 -9.14
C ALA A 680 -9.48 -19.90 -10.29
N ARG A 681 -9.10 -21.18 -10.42
CA ARG A 681 -8.22 -21.71 -11.49
C ARG A 681 -9.02 -22.46 -12.54
N GLY A 682 -9.83 -21.76 -13.34
CA GLY A 682 -10.70 -22.37 -14.36
C GLY A 682 -10.01 -23.38 -15.30
N TRP A 683 -8.75 -23.17 -15.65
CA TRP A 683 -7.94 -24.09 -16.47
C TRP A 683 -7.68 -25.47 -15.83
N THR A 684 -7.94 -25.64 -14.53
CA THR A 684 -7.78 -26.93 -13.81
C THR A 684 -9.02 -27.82 -13.88
N GLN A 685 -10.13 -27.34 -14.45
CA GLN A 685 -11.32 -28.17 -14.70
C GLN A 685 -11.07 -29.10 -15.90
N ALA A 686 -11.22 -30.40 -15.69
CA ALA A 686 -10.93 -31.44 -16.69
C ALA A 686 -12.02 -31.53 -17.78
N GLY A 687 -12.05 -30.54 -18.67
CA GLY A 687 -12.89 -30.51 -19.88
C GLY A 687 -12.36 -29.61 -21.01
N GLY A 688 -11.20 -28.96 -20.82
CA GLY A 688 -10.63 -27.94 -21.71
C GLY A 688 -10.02 -28.44 -23.03
N VAL A 689 -10.54 -29.52 -23.61
CA VAL A 689 -10.16 -30.01 -24.96
C VAL A 689 -11.35 -29.90 -25.93
N ASP A 690 -12.59 -30.07 -25.44
CA ASP A 690 -13.83 -30.00 -26.24
C ASP A 690 -14.65 -28.72 -25.99
N ALA A 691 -14.09 -27.75 -25.26
CA ALA A 691 -14.69 -26.42 -25.17
C ALA A 691 -14.58 -25.73 -26.55
N PRO A 692 -15.68 -25.39 -27.23
CA PRO A 692 -15.60 -24.73 -28.53
C PRO A 692 -14.90 -23.38 -28.36
N SER A 693 -13.89 -23.13 -29.19
CA SER A 693 -13.25 -21.82 -29.23
C SER A 693 -14.30 -20.73 -29.53
N PRO A 694 -14.19 -19.53 -28.92
CA PRO A 694 -15.10 -18.44 -29.22
C PRO A 694 -15.04 -18.16 -30.72
N SER A 695 -16.14 -18.43 -31.42
CA SER A 695 -16.17 -18.39 -32.87
C SER A 695 -15.80 -16.98 -33.35
N PRO A 696 -14.88 -16.85 -34.34
CA PRO A 696 -14.51 -15.54 -34.84
C PRO A 696 -15.77 -14.82 -35.36
N PRO A 697 -15.92 -13.52 -35.11
CA PRO A 697 -17.15 -12.80 -35.43
C PRO A 697 -17.48 -12.94 -36.92
N PRO A 698 -18.76 -13.15 -37.29
CA PRO A 698 -19.13 -13.50 -38.65
C PRO A 698 -18.72 -12.39 -39.63
N VAL A 699 -17.75 -12.70 -40.48
CA VAL A 699 -17.29 -11.80 -41.54
C VAL A 699 -18.46 -11.50 -42.47
N GLN A 700 -18.95 -10.27 -42.43
CA GLN A 700 -20.06 -9.85 -43.29
C GLN A 700 -19.65 -9.99 -44.76
N PRO A 701 -20.39 -10.73 -45.61
CA PRO A 701 -20.06 -10.87 -47.01
C PRO A 701 -20.21 -9.53 -47.73
N SER A 702 -19.12 -9.01 -48.27
CA SER A 702 -19.09 -7.71 -48.94
C SER A 702 -20.00 -7.71 -50.17
N ARG A 703 -21.09 -6.94 -50.12
CA ARG A 703 -22.09 -6.83 -51.20
C ARG A 703 -21.58 -6.03 -52.40
N GLY A 704 -20.71 -6.67 -53.18
CA GLY A 704 -20.70 -6.61 -54.64
C GLY A 704 -20.22 -5.33 -55.33
N ALA A 705 -19.03 -5.40 -55.92
CA ALA A 705 -18.70 -4.64 -57.13
C ALA A 705 -18.88 -5.56 -58.35
N ARG A 706 -19.83 -5.26 -59.25
CA ARG A 706 -20.01 -5.99 -60.52
C ARG A 706 -19.10 -5.39 -61.61
N THR A 707 -18.12 -6.15 -62.09
CA THR A 707 -17.47 -5.91 -63.39
C THR A 707 -17.45 -7.19 -64.22
N LYS A 708 -17.48 -7.04 -65.56
CA LYS A 708 -18.01 -8.04 -66.50
C LYS A 708 -16.94 -9.01 -67.05
N ALA A 709 -17.29 -10.30 -67.02
CA ALA A 709 -17.28 -11.26 -68.15
C ALA A 709 -15.98 -11.80 -68.79
N ALA A 710 -16.15 -13.02 -69.34
CA ALA A 710 -15.36 -13.75 -70.36
C ALA A 710 -14.05 -14.44 -69.94
N GLY A 711 -13.93 -15.74 -70.26
CA GLY A 711 -12.72 -16.56 -70.10
C GLY A 711 -12.99 -18.02 -69.69
N THR A 712 -13.24 -18.90 -70.67
CA THR A 712 -13.46 -20.36 -70.48
C THR A 712 -12.16 -21.15 -70.82
N PRO A 713 -12.06 -22.46 -70.52
CA PRO A 713 -11.74 -23.09 -69.23
C PRO A 713 -10.30 -23.68 -69.17
N ALA A 714 -9.99 -24.43 -68.11
CA ALA A 714 -8.77 -25.24 -67.96
C ALA A 714 -8.69 -26.43 -68.94
N PRO A 715 -7.55 -27.16 -69.00
CA PRO A 715 -7.49 -28.42 -68.25
C PRO A 715 -6.09 -28.86 -67.74
N ALA A 716 -6.07 -30.08 -67.16
CA ALA A 716 -5.00 -31.08 -67.21
C ALA A 716 -3.86 -31.08 -66.16
N ALA A 717 -3.87 -32.14 -65.34
CA ALA A 717 -2.67 -32.88 -64.93
C ALA A 717 -2.13 -33.66 -66.18
N GLU A 718 -1.02 -34.40 -66.20
CA GLU A 718 -0.58 -35.43 -65.25
C GLU A 718 0.95 -35.76 -65.42
N PRO A 719 1.54 -36.97 -65.30
CA PRO A 719 2.74 -37.14 -64.46
C PRO A 719 4.04 -37.59 -65.18
N GLY A 720 5.12 -37.76 -64.42
CA GLY A 720 6.38 -38.38 -64.88
C GLY A 720 7.26 -38.89 -63.71
N PRO A 721 7.68 -40.18 -63.67
CA PRO A 721 8.37 -40.78 -62.50
C PRO A 721 9.81 -41.28 -62.77
N GLN A 722 10.56 -41.60 -61.70
CA GLN A 722 11.56 -42.69 -61.56
C GLN A 722 12.31 -42.60 -60.20
N ASP A 723 12.95 -43.62 -59.60
CA ASP A 723 12.80 -45.09 -59.60
C ASP A 723 13.81 -45.74 -58.60
N LYS A 724 13.43 -46.83 -57.89
CA LYS A 724 14.21 -47.64 -56.90
C LYS A 724 14.85 -46.86 -55.71
N GLY A 725 15.18 -47.43 -54.55
CA GLY A 725 15.26 -48.81 -54.05
C GLY A 725 16.67 -49.06 -53.48
N GLY A 726 16.95 -49.65 -52.32
CA GLY A 726 16.21 -50.39 -51.31
C GLY A 726 17.25 -51.12 -50.42
N THR A 727 16.88 -51.66 -49.24
CA THR A 727 17.81 -52.19 -48.20
C THR A 727 18.74 -51.13 -47.57
N GLY A 728 19.34 -51.31 -46.38
CA GLY A 728 19.29 -52.42 -45.43
C GLY A 728 19.94 -52.01 -44.08
N ARG A 729 19.82 -52.84 -43.04
CA ARG A 729 20.43 -52.56 -41.71
C ARG A 729 21.96 -52.67 -41.71
N ALA A 730 22.60 -51.77 -40.97
CA ALA A 730 23.60 -52.12 -39.96
C ALA A 730 23.30 -51.27 -38.72
#